data_AF-A0A959EHL6-F1
#
_entry.id   AF-A0A959EHL6-F1
#
_cell.length_a   1.000
_cell.length_b   1.000
_cell.length_c   1.000
_cell.angle_alpha   90.00
_cell.angle_beta   90.00
_cell.angle_gamma   90.00
#
_symmetry.space_group_name_H-M   'P 1'
#
loop_
_entity.id
_entity.type
_entity.pdbx_description
1 polymer ?
#
loop_
_entity_poly.entity_id
_entity_poly.type
_entity_poly.pdbx_seq_one_letter_code
_entity_poly.pdbx_strand_id
1 'polypeptide(L)'
;ARQFLEAHFPKDRIVIEELRDHDATYQNVVDRWGPAFLQKAGKDDVVLFLYSGHGARERSDRAFLPYFPEGMNESLVCYDSRLPGRFDLADKELGVLVQRVAQNGPHVALWLDCCHSGSATKAVGDFRLGAVRQWDIRQEERPLDSYLEGYFSKKGVHIPESRHISLGACDRTEKAFELLTNRGNFSAHLLQVLDQYGPAISYARLFTECRNAMLRLSGEQHPQFEPSGYFNAFSGFLGWPVEGEGRPTRVFFQEGKWQVNSGAINGLPTTADQSAQFVVLRDGKEIGHARTTVTGLDQSEVKIDFLGNSDLQYEARMTSVPSPPMEFLLKTDNAGNDRLQQALSAYQPVHFHLNPQAEEAAYRLEVKATQVSLYDHRTGEQLRTLLGNDEGQIFADAFDKLEKLAQYEKNLRLDNPGTRIRREEIQLVLEELDANGSVARRHTEEEAIIDIFREGGQERTVPFRLLVQNDSARERRVVLLYFSPQYGIHSVRSEPIAARSSAILMEHDQRGNRYQFELRGKAESLDLFKILVTNRPIQDQLLAQEGFRPGETKEYQRSKSVADRGGLGQARFINDFYLDAEDAGPEESESDWFSRSIAVRCVAREARVGAKAVTLAGGSIVVKAHSGFQADLGLSAATPNSRDLSVMSVITQLAEQEGAEMLQFGRASRSLFGAPNVLEITGYSGEETLADDPLTIELEAGLQAGESLLPLTFDGQHILPVGEVERLTDGKARVSIRQLPENGARSRSLTKALKLAFLKLVLRQDRPQYLRWVDYGQAKVRRQDQGVAAKVKAAKNILLVIHGIIGDTQPMAECVAPLQQSGRYDLVLTFDYENLNTPIGDTAAALGERLREAGIGTGDGKRLSILAHSMGGLVARYYIENLNGKEVVDRLLMAGTPNAGSAIAQLTKYRDYAKILLGFALNFGWGFPAAATIFGILDRSSAVTATLEQMDVKNNSFLEKLNQSADPGIPYGIVAGNLGQFLERKPDARSLLDKLYRLGGKVFYGQEPNDLAVSMDSIKAVPAGRQPATQVRDLAAHHLNYFSEP
;
A
#
# COMPACT_ATOMS: atom_id res chain seq x y z
N ALA A 1 -25.03 -42.72 -4.08
CA ALA A 1 -23.58 -42.52 -4.29
C ALA A 1 -23.04 -43.45 -5.38
N ARG A 2 -22.87 -44.76 -5.16
CA ARG A 2 -22.32 -45.68 -6.18
C ARG A 2 -22.98 -45.59 -7.56
N GLN A 3 -24.31 -45.67 -7.60
CA GLN A 3 -25.08 -45.53 -8.85
C GLN A 3 -24.83 -44.19 -9.54
N PHE A 4 -24.72 -43.09 -8.78
CA PHE A 4 -24.40 -41.77 -9.33
C PHE A 4 -23.00 -41.75 -9.94
N LEU A 5 -21.99 -42.33 -9.26
CA LEU A 5 -20.63 -42.41 -9.77
C LEU A 5 -20.54 -43.26 -11.04
N GLU A 6 -21.14 -44.45 -11.04
CA GLU A 6 -21.17 -45.35 -12.20
C GLU A 6 -21.93 -44.77 -13.40
N ALA A 7 -22.87 -43.84 -13.17
CA ALA A 7 -23.60 -43.14 -14.22
C ALA A 7 -22.82 -41.98 -14.85
N HIS A 8 -21.90 -41.35 -14.11
CA HIS A 8 -21.21 -40.12 -14.55
C HIS A 8 -19.72 -40.30 -14.84
N PHE A 9 -19.11 -41.42 -14.44
CA PHE A 9 -17.71 -41.75 -14.74
C PHE A 9 -17.60 -42.98 -15.66
N PRO A 10 -16.67 -42.99 -16.65
CA PRO A 10 -16.42 -44.16 -17.47
C PRO A 10 -16.00 -45.37 -16.64
N LYS A 11 -16.55 -46.55 -16.93
CA LYS A 11 -16.31 -47.80 -16.17
C LYS A 11 -14.84 -48.22 -16.12
N ASP A 12 -14.06 -47.86 -17.12
CA ASP A 12 -12.62 -48.12 -17.23
C ASP A 12 -11.76 -47.07 -16.50
N ARG A 13 -12.37 -45.99 -16.00
CA ARG A 13 -11.71 -44.89 -15.29
C ARG A 13 -12.19 -44.71 -13.84
N ILE A 14 -12.95 -45.66 -13.32
CA ILE A 14 -13.42 -45.67 -11.93
C ILE A 14 -13.06 -46.99 -11.24
N VAL A 15 -12.51 -46.91 -10.03
CA VAL A 15 -12.22 -48.06 -9.16
C VAL A 15 -12.87 -47.81 -7.81
N ILE A 16 -13.72 -48.73 -7.35
CA ILE A 16 -14.47 -48.60 -6.10
C ILE A 16 -14.15 -49.79 -5.20
N GLU A 17 -13.60 -49.52 -4.00
CA GLU A 17 -13.56 -50.48 -2.90
C GLU A 17 -14.63 -50.11 -1.86
N GLU A 18 -15.31 -51.13 -1.33
CA GLU A 18 -16.45 -50.96 -0.43
C GLU A 18 -16.26 -51.85 0.79
N LEU A 19 -16.28 -51.26 2.00
CA LEU A 19 -16.22 -51.96 3.28
C LEU A 19 -17.57 -51.81 3.96
N ARG A 20 -18.20 -52.92 4.35
CA ARG A 20 -19.49 -52.94 5.06
C ARG A 20 -19.39 -53.73 6.34
N ASP A 21 -20.07 -53.25 7.38
CA ASP A 21 -20.27 -53.97 8.64
C ASP A 21 -18.95 -54.58 9.17
N HIS A 22 -18.89 -55.90 9.32
CA HIS A 22 -17.73 -56.65 9.83
C HIS A 22 -16.43 -56.44 9.03
N ASP A 23 -16.50 -56.00 7.77
CA ASP A 23 -15.31 -55.64 6.97
C ASP A 23 -14.81 -54.22 7.26
N ALA A 24 -15.66 -53.33 7.77
CA ALA A 24 -15.35 -51.94 8.10
C ALA A 24 -14.72 -51.79 9.49
N THR A 25 -13.69 -52.59 9.77
CA THR A 25 -12.85 -52.47 10.98
C THR A 25 -11.93 -51.25 10.89
N TYR A 26 -11.49 -50.71 12.03
CA TYR A 26 -10.55 -49.60 12.10
C TYR A 26 -9.31 -49.87 11.23
N GLN A 27 -8.71 -51.06 11.35
CA GLN A 27 -7.52 -51.42 10.60
C GLN A 27 -7.78 -51.49 9.08
N ASN A 28 -8.88 -52.14 8.68
CA ASN A 28 -9.21 -52.24 7.25
C ASN A 28 -9.45 -50.87 6.63
N VAL A 29 -10.08 -49.94 7.35
CA VAL A 29 -10.24 -48.56 6.88
C VAL A 29 -8.88 -47.89 6.72
N VAL A 30 -8.03 -47.91 7.75
CA VAL A 30 -6.69 -47.29 7.74
C VAL A 30 -5.81 -47.85 6.62
N ASP A 31 -5.82 -49.17 6.39
CA ASP A 31 -5.02 -49.83 5.36
C ASP A 31 -5.36 -49.34 3.94
N ARG A 32 -6.64 -48.99 3.69
CA ARG A 32 -7.13 -48.55 2.37
C ARG A 32 -6.75 -47.10 2.05
N TRP A 33 -6.42 -46.31 3.07
CA TRP A 33 -5.73 -45.03 2.88
C TRP A 33 -4.24 -45.19 2.51
N GLY A 34 -3.69 -46.38 2.66
CA GLY A 34 -2.29 -46.70 2.35
C GLY A 34 -2.04 -47.09 0.88
N PRO A 35 -0.84 -47.63 0.59
CA PRO A 35 -0.40 -47.98 -0.76
C PRO A 35 -1.18 -49.15 -1.38
N ALA A 36 -1.97 -49.86 -0.57
CA ALA A 36 -2.86 -50.90 -1.05
C ALA A 36 -3.96 -50.35 -1.97
N PHE A 37 -4.43 -49.12 -1.75
CA PHE A 37 -5.54 -48.53 -2.51
C PHE A 37 -5.37 -47.02 -2.77
N LEU A 38 -5.81 -46.14 -1.86
CA LEU A 38 -5.95 -44.70 -2.15
C LEU A 38 -4.63 -43.97 -2.42
N GLN A 39 -3.53 -44.37 -1.79
CA GLN A 39 -2.22 -43.72 -2.00
C GLN A 39 -1.66 -43.95 -3.43
N LYS A 40 -2.29 -44.79 -4.25
CA LYS A 40 -1.92 -44.96 -5.66
C LYS A 40 -2.29 -43.76 -6.54
N ALA A 41 -3.20 -42.90 -6.09
CA ALA A 41 -3.70 -41.75 -6.85
C ALA A 41 -2.59 -40.70 -7.08
N GLY A 42 -2.51 -40.20 -8.31
CA GLY A 42 -1.60 -39.13 -8.74
C GLY A 42 -2.32 -37.80 -9.02
N LYS A 43 -1.57 -36.82 -9.52
CA LYS A 43 -2.03 -35.43 -9.73
C LYS A 43 -3.28 -35.26 -10.61
N ASP A 44 -3.54 -36.21 -11.50
CA ASP A 44 -4.62 -36.16 -12.48
C ASP A 44 -5.83 -37.03 -12.06
N ASP A 45 -5.76 -37.65 -10.87
CA ASP A 45 -6.79 -38.54 -10.34
C ASP A 45 -7.70 -37.82 -9.34
N VAL A 46 -8.89 -38.41 -9.14
CA VAL A 46 -9.88 -37.97 -8.15
C VAL A 46 -10.03 -39.07 -7.09
N VAL A 47 -9.94 -38.68 -5.83
CA VAL A 47 -10.15 -39.55 -4.67
C VAL A 47 -11.41 -39.10 -3.94
N LEU A 48 -12.35 -40.03 -3.75
CA LEU A 48 -13.52 -39.87 -2.91
C LEU A 48 -13.48 -40.89 -1.77
N PHE A 49 -13.44 -40.40 -0.53
CA PHE A 49 -13.70 -41.22 0.65
C PHE A 49 -15.12 -40.95 1.13
N LEU A 50 -15.97 -41.99 1.16
CA LEU A 50 -17.36 -41.87 1.63
C LEU A 50 -17.54 -42.70 2.89
N TYR A 51 -17.96 -42.05 3.97
CA TYR A 51 -18.35 -42.70 5.21
C TYR A 51 -19.83 -42.44 5.51
N SER A 52 -20.56 -43.49 5.89
CA SER A 52 -21.97 -43.41 6.28
C SER A 52 -22.18 -44.35 7.46
N GLY A 53 -22.38 -43.79 8.65
CA GLY A 53 -22.38 -44.56 9.90
C GLY A 53 -22.48 -43.68 11.14
N HIS A 54 -22.13 -44.23 12.30
CA HIS A 54 -22.14 -43.51 13.57
C HIS A 54 -20.88 -42.64 13.73
N GLY A 55 -21.06 -41.40 14.15
CA GLY A 55 -19.97 -40.60 14.71
C GLY A 55 -20.07 -40.48 16.23
N ALA A 56 -18.99 -40.04 16.86
CA ALA A 56 -18.94 -39.80 18.30
C ALA A 56 -17.92 -38.71 18.65
N ARG A 57 -17.88 -38.35 19.95
CA ARG A 57 -16.83 -37.52 20.54
C ARG A 57 -16.02 -38.31 21.57
N GLU A 58 -14.74 -38.00 21.68
CA GLU A 58 -13.87 -38.51 22.76
C GLU A 58 -12.93 -37.41 23.25
N ARG A 59 -12.41 -37.50 24.48
CA ARG A 59 -11.41 -36.53 24.97
C ARG A 59 -10.08 -36.72 24.23
N SER A 60 -9.56 -35.64 23.66
CA SER A 60 -8.25 -35.64 23.01
C SER A 60 -7.12 -35.66 24.05
N ASP A 61 -5.93 -36.05 23.62
CA ASP A 61 -4.73 -35.87 24.45
C ASP A 61 -4.51 -34.37 24.73
N ARG A 62 -4.04 -34.02 25.94
CA ARG A 62 -3.81 -32.63 26.37
C ARG A 62 -2.81 -31.88 25.50
N ALA A 63 -1.90 -32.59 24.83
CA ALA A 63 -0.92 -31.96 23.97
C ALA A 63 -1.56 -31.24 22.76
N PHE A 64 -2.82 -31.52 22.40
CA PHE A 64 -3.55 -30.81 21.34
C PHE A 64 -4.19 -29.48 21.78
N LEU A 65 -4.27 -29.20 23.09
CA LEU A 65 -4.97 -28.00 23.63
C LEU A 65 -4.48 -26.65 23.06
N PRO A 66 -3.19 -26.42 22.75
CA PRO A 66 -2.75 -25.15 22.16
C PRO A 66 -3.36 -24.84 20.79
N TYR A 67 -3.79 -25.87 20.06
CA TYR A 67 -4.39 -25.76 18.73
C TYR A 67 -5.91 -25.96 18.74
N PHE A 68 -6.41 -26.76 19.70
CA PHE A 68 -7.82 -27.11 19.86
C PHE A 68 -8.22 -27.00 21.35
N PRO A 69 -8.53 -25.78 21.83
CA PRO A 69 -8.78 -25.53 23.26
C PRO A 69 -9.94 -26.32 23.87
N GLU A 70 -10.87 -26.82 23.03
CA GLU A 70 -11.99 -27.65 23.48
C GLU A 70 -11.54 -29.01 24.04
N GLY A 71 -10.38 -29.54 23.59
CA GLY A 71 -9.82 -30.79 24.10
C GLY A 71 -10.61 -32.05 23.73
N MET A 72 -11.27 -32.03 22.57
CA MET A 72 -12.10 -33.15 22.07
C MET A 72 -11.60 -33.63 20.69
N ASN A 73 -11.81 -34.91 20.40
CA ASN A 73 -11.77 -35.47 19.05
C ASN A 73 -13.20 -35.69 18.57
N GLU A 74 -13.43 -35.35 17.31
CA GLU A 74 -14.55 -35.90 16.56
C GLU A 74 -14.12 -37.21 15.91
N SER A 75 -14.96 -38.25 15.93
CA SER A 75 -14.55 -39.58 15.48
C SER A 75 -15.57 -40.30 14.61
N LEU A 76 -15.07 -41.16 13.72
CA LEU A 76 -15.84 -42.14 12.95
C LEU A 76 -15.80 -43.48 13.69
N VAL A 77 -16.97 -44.05 13.97
CA VAL A 77 -17.07 -45.33 14.69
C VAL A 77 -16.99 -46.47 13.68
N CYS A 78 -15.87 -47.20 13.68
CA CYS A 78 -15.70 -48.42 12.90
C CYS A 78 -16.33 -49.62 13.62
N TYR A 79 -16.48 -50.74 12.93
CA TYR A 79 -17.19 -51.92 13.45
C TYR A 79 -16.62 -52.44 14.77
N ASP A 80 -15.30 -52.43 14.93
CA ASP A 80 -14.57 -52.90 16.11
C ASP A 80 -14.17 -51.78 17.08
N SER A 81 -14.51 -50.51 16.79
CA SER A 81 -14.08 -49.36 17.58
C SER A 81 -14.54 -49.39 19.03
N ARG A 82 -15.64 -50.09 19.35
CA ARG A 82 -16.21 -50.19 20.70
C ARG A 82 -15.76 -51.41 21.51
N LEU A 83 -14.82 -52.21 20.98
CA LEU A 83 -14.21 -53.31 21.75
C LEU A 83 -13.20 -52.76 22.79
N PRO A 84 -12.99 -53.48 23.92
CA PRO A 84 -12.00 -53.07 24.91
C PRO A 84 -10.61 -52.84 24.32
N GLY A 85 -9.98 -51.70 24.64
CA GLY A 85 -8.65 -51.33 24.13
C GLY A 85 -8.61 -50.88 22.66
N ARG A 86 -9.77 -50.75 22.00
CA ARG A 86 -9.89 -50.16 20.66
C ARG A 86 -10.40 -48.73 20.75
N PHE A 87 -10.08 -47.93 19.73
CA PHE A 87 -10.48 -46.53 19.62
C PHE A 87 -11.28 -46.29 18.34
N ASP A 88 -11.98 -45.17 18.31
CA ASP A 88 -12.63 -44.68 17.10
C ASP A 88 -11.56 -44.10 16.15
N LEU A 89 -11.89 -43.99 14.86
CA LEU A 89 -11.02 -43.26 13.93
C LEU A 89 -11.19 -41.75 14.18
N ALA A 90 -10.23 -41.13 14.85
CA ALA A 90 -10.31 -39.71 15.21
C ALA A 90 -10.05 -38.79 14.00
N ASP A 91 -10.63 -37.60 14.03
CA ASP A 91 -10.40 -36.47 13.13
C ASP A 91 -8.91 -36.19 12.87
N LYS A 92 -8.11 -36.21 13.94
CA LYS A 92 -6.65 -36.05 13.92
C LYS A 92 -5.97 -37.13 13.10
N GLU A 93 -6.42 -38.38 13.22
CA GLU A 93 -5.91 -39.50 12.43
C GLU A 93 -6.34 -39.36 10.97
N LEU A 94 -7.59 -38.97 10.73
CA LEU A 94 -8.10 -38.74 9.39
C LEU A 94 -7.30 -37.66 8.65
N GLY A 95 -6.90 -36.57 9.32
CA GLY A 95 -6.02 -35.55 8.74
C GLY A 95 -4.67 -36.13 8.26
N VAL A 96 -4.06 -37.02 9.05
CA VAL A 96 -2.82 -37.73 8.66
C VAL A 96 -3.06 -38.68 7.48
N LEU A 97 -4.18 -39.39 7.46
CA LEU A 97 -4.52 -40.29 6.36
C LEU A 97 -4.76 -39.53 5.05
N VAL A 98 -5.44 -38.39 5.12
CA VAL A 98 -5.63 -37.50 3.96
C VAL A 98 -4.30 -37.00 3.42
N GLN A 99 -3.37 -36.61 4.29
CA GLN A 99 -2.03 -36.18 3.87
C GLN A 99 -1.29 -37.26 3.08
N ARG A 100 -1.39 -38.53 3.47
CA ARG A 100 -0.74 -39.66 2.76
C ARG A 100 -1.17 -39.75 1.29
N VAL A 101 -2.39 -39.33 0.98
CA VAL A 101 -2.94 -39.34 -0.38
C VAL A 101 -2.69 -38.00 -1.07
N ALA A 102 -2.99 -36.90 -0.40
CA ALA A 102 -2.90 -35.54 -0.95
C ALA A 102 -1.48 -35.13 -1.34
N GLN A 103 -0.44 -35.70 -0.70
CA GLN A 103 0.97 -35.46 -1.07
C GLN A 103 1.30 -35.79 -2.54
N ASN A 104 0.50 -36.64 -3.21
CA ASN A 104 0.67 -36.97 -4.63
C ASN A 104 -0.07 -35.99 -5.57
N GLY A 105 -0.78 -35.00 -5.02
CA GLY A 105 -1.54 -33.98 -5.74
C GLY A 105 -2.91 -34.33 -6.32
N PRO A 106 -3.62 -35.44 -5.98
CA PRO A 106 -4.96 -35.72 -6.53
C PRO A 106 -6.02 -34.71 -6.05
N HIS A 107 -7.19 -34.70 -6.69
CA HIS A 107 -8.39 -34.04 -6.16
C HIS A 107 -9.00 -34.91 -5.06
N VAL A 108 -8.95 -34.48 -3.80
CA VAL A 108 -9.44 -35.27 -2.66
C VAL A 108 -10.73 -34.69 -2.08
N ALA A 109 -11.78 -35.52 -1.99
CA ALA A 109 -13.04 -35.18 -1.35
C ALA A 109 -13.44 -36.24 -0.31
N LEU A 110 -13.92 -35.80 0.85
CA LEU A 110 -14.48 -36.64 1.90
C LEU A 110 -15.98 -36.37 2.01
N TRP A 111 -16.79 -37.41 1.94
CA TRP A 111 -18.24 -37.34 2.12
C TRP A 111 -18.59 -38.08 3.41
N LEU A 112 -18.89 -37.34 4.47
CA LEU A 112 -19.08 -37.84 5.82
C LEU A 112 -20.55 -37.68 6.26
N ASP A 113 -21.29 -38.79 6.28
CA ASP A 113 -22.70 -38.83 6.68
C ASP A 113 -22.87 -39.47 8.06
N CYS A 114 -22.44 -38.72 9.08
CA CYS A 114 -22.37 -39.11 10.49
C CYS A 114 -22.55 -37.89 11.43
N CYS A 115 -22.82 -38.17 12.72
CA CYS A 115 -23.04 -37.14 13.74
C CYS A 115 -21.81 -36.96 14.65
N HIS A 116 -21.42 -35.71 14.91
CA HIS A 116 -20.26 -35.37 15.75
C HIS A 116 -20.65 -34.61 17.05
N SER A 117 -21.94 -34.45 17.38
CA SER A 117 -22.36 -33.69 18.57
C SER A 117 -22.35 -34.50 19.88
N GLY A 118 -22.33 -33.77 21.01
CA GLY A 118 -22.09 -34.29 22.36
C GLY A 118 -23.32 -34.48 23.27
N SER A 119 -24.48 -34.90 22.76
CA SER A 119 -25.63 -35.18 23.64
C SER A 119 -26.51 -36.34 23.15
N ALA A 120 -26.63 -37.39 23.97
CA ALA A 120 -27.55 -38.52 23.80
C ALA A 120 -28.93 -38.30 24.46
N THR A 121 -29.30 -37.05 24.78
CA THR A 121 -30.66 -36.78 25.28
C THR A 121 -31.64 -36.63 24.13
N LYS A 122 -32.78 -37.34 24.25
CA LYS A 122 -33.89 -37.30 23.31
C LYS A 122 -34.56 -35.93 23.36
N ALA A 123 -34.40 -35.13 22.31
CA ALA A 123 -35.09 -33.86 22.15
C ALA A 123 -36.43 -34.09 21.41
N VAL A 124 -37.37 -33.15 21.54
CA VAL A 124 -38.70 -33.24 20.92
C VAL A 124 -38.62 -33.34 19.37
N GLY A 125 -37.55 -32.83 18.75
CA GLY A 125 -37.26 -32.93 17.31
C GLY A 125 -36.90 -34.33 16.82
N ASP A 126 -36.33 -35.18 17.68
CA ASP A 126 -35.93 -36.58 17.35
C ASP A 126 -37.14 -37.44 16.93
N PHE A 127 -38.36 -37.04 17.29
CA PHE A 127 -39.60 -37.72 16.89
C PHE A 127 -40.09 -37.39 15.47
N ARG A 128 -39.60 -36.30 14.85
CA ARG A 128 -40.06 -35.85 13.52
C ARG A 128 -39.17 -36.30 12.36
N LEU A 129 -37.86 -36.45 12.57
CA LEU A 129 -36.89 -36.63 11.47
C LEU A 129 -36.32 -38.05 11.33
N GLY A 130 -36.38 -38.87 12.40
CA GLY A 130 -35.94 -40.27 12.40
C GLY A 130 -34.76 -40.55 13.33
N ALA A 131 -34.06 -41.68 13.12
CA ALA A 131 -32.97 -42.11 14.00
C ALA A 131 -31.73 -41.19 13.88
N VAL A 132 -30.99 -41.03 14.98
CA VAL A 132 -29.79 -40.19 15.04
C VAL A 132 -28.54 -41.06 14.79
N ARG A 133 -27.64 -40.60 13.92
CA ARG A 133 -26.41 -41.30 13.52
C ARG A 133 -25.23 -41.05 14.47
N GLN A 134 -25.44 -41.29 15.76
CA GLN A 134 -24.51 -40.94 16.85
C GLN A 134 -24.29 -42.12 17.80
N TRP A 135 -23.14 -42.16 18.48
CA TRP A 135 -22.85 -43.07 19.60
C TRP A 135 -22.44 -42.30 20.86
N ASP A 136 -22.39 -42.99 22.01
CA ASP A 136 -22.00 -42.40 23.31
C ASP A 136 -20.59 -41.78 23.30
N ILE A 137 -20.44 -40.66 24.01
CA ILE A 137 -19.18 -39.94 24.18
C ILE A 137 -18.23 -40.76 25.06
N ARG A 138 -16.97 -40.92 24.62
CA ARG A 138 -15.91 -41.46 25.49
C ARG A 138 -15.38 -40.37 26.40
N GLN A 139 -15.56 -40.56 27.70
CA GLN A 139 -15.13 -39.61 28.73
C GLN A 139 -13.65 -39.73 29.10
N GLU A 140 -13.01 -40.85 28.76
CA GLU A 140 -11.59 -41.10 29.05
C GLU A 140 -10.70 -40.36 28.04
N GLU A 141 -9.60 -39.80 28.53
CA GLU A 141 -8.58 -39.15 27.70
C GLU A 141 -7.87 -40.20 26.83
N ARG A 142 -7.87 -39.98 25.51
CA ARG A 142 -7.20 -40.88 24.58
C ARG A 142 -5.67 -40.67 24.63
N PRO A 143 -4.86 -41.70 24.95
CA PRO A 143 -3.40 -41.57 25.01
C PRO A 143 -2.76 -41.18 23.67
N LEU A 144 -1.75 -40.30 23.69
CA LEU A 144 -1.07 -39.81 22.47
C LEU A 144 -0.47 -40.92 21.59
N ASP A 145 -0.01 -42.01 22.18
CA ASP A 145 0.59 -43.15 21.47
C ASP A 145 -0.44 -44.04 20.75
N SER A 146 -1.73 -43.88 21.05
CA SER A 146 -2.81 -44.63 20.41
C SER A 146 -3.21 -44.14 19.01
N TYR A 147 -2.75 -42.95 18.60
CA TYR A 147 -3.09 -42.36 17.31
C TYR A 147 -2.17 -42.90 16.21
N LEU A 148 -2.73 -43.66 15.25
CA LEU A 148 -2.01 -44.27 14.11
C LEU A 148 -0.63 -44.86 14.47
N GLU A 149 -0.60 -45.78 15.43
CA GLU A 149 0.64 -46.43 15.91
C GLU A 149 1.68 -45.44 16.47
N GLY A 150 1.19 -44.42 17.19
CA GLY A 150 2.00 -43.41 17.87
C GLY A 150 2.57 -42.34 16.94
N TYR A 151 1.84 -41.99 15.87
CA TYR A 151 2.26 -40.96 14.92
C TYR A 151 2.59 -39.64 15.62
N PHE A 152 1.66 -39.10 16.42
CA PHE A 152 1.84 -37.81 17.10
C PHE A 152 2.89 -37.86 18.22
N SER A 153 3.05 -39.00 18.90
CA SER A 153 4.17 -39.19 19.86
C SER A 153 5.54 -39.14 19.19
N LYS A 154 5.64 -39.58 17.93
CA LYS A 154 6.90 -39.64 17.16
C LYS A 154 7.18 -38.36 16.37
N LYS A 155 6.15 -37.67 15.91
CA LYS A 155 6.23 -36.54 14.97
C LYS A 155 5.81 -35.19 15.56
N GLY A 156 5.33 -35.17 16.80
CA GLY A 156 4.72 -34.01 17.43
C GLY A 156 3.22 -33.94 17.14
N VAL A 157 2.51 -33.08 17.88
CA VAL A 157 1.04 -32.92 17.85
C VAL A 157 0.48 -32.07 16.72
N HIS A 158 1.31 -31.77 15.71
CA HIS A 158 0.85 -31.04 14.53
C HIS A 158 -0.02 -31.94 13.66
N ILE A 159 -1.25 -31.51 13.38
CA ILE A 159 -2.13 -32.17 12.43
C ILE A 159 -1.79 -31.65 11.03
N PRO A 160 -1.40 -32.50 10.08
CA PRO A 160 -1.07 -32.03 8.75
C PRO A 160 -2.28 -31.43 8.03
N GLU A 161 -2.13 -30.20 7.54
CA GLU A 161 -3.08 -29.63 6.59
C GLU A 161 -2.79 -30.16 5.18
N SER A 162 -3.82 -30.40 4.37
CA SER A 162 -3.67 -30.98 3.03
C SER A 162 -4.76 -30.48 2.11
N ARG A 163 -4.46 -30.34 0.81
CA ARG A 163 -5.44 -29.86 -0.17
C ARG A 163 -6.57 -30.88 -0.36
N HIS A 164 -7.72 -30.64 0.27
CA HIS A 164 -8.92 -31.49 0.17
C HIS A 164 -10.20 -30.71 0.52
N ILE A 165 -11.36 -31.33 0.32
CA ILE A 165 -12.65 -30.82 0.82
C ILE A 165 -13.40 -31.88 1.62
N SER A 166 -13.93 -31.50 2.78
CA SER A 166 -14.82 -32.33 3.59
C SER A 166 -16.26 -31.88 3.43
N LEU A 167 -17.18 -32.83 3.20
CA LEU A 167 -18.61 -32.62 3.08
C LEU A 167 -19.28 -33.36 4.25
N GLY A 168 -19.55 -32.64 5.32
CA GLY A 168 -20.15 -33.14 6.56
C GLY A 168 -21.67 -32.96 6.60
N ALA A 169 -22.34 -33.89 7.28
CA ALA A 169 -23.80 -33.91 7.37
C ALA A 169 -24.42 -32.87 8.31
N CYS A 170 -23.72 -32.43 9.34
CA CYS A 170 -24.21 -31.52 10.36
C CYS A 170 -23.07 -30.65 10.92
N ASP A 171 -23.39 -29.51 11.56
CA ASP A 171 -22.43 -28.80 12.41
C ASP A 171 -21.99 -29.67 13.61
N ARG A 172 -20.83 -29.37 14.21
CA ARG A 172 -20.28 -30.05 15.39
C ARG A 172 -21.22 -30.03 16.61
N THR A 173 -22.13 -29.05 16.67
CA THR A 173 -23.14 -28.91 17.73
C THR A 173 -24.48 -29.56 17.39
N GLU A 174 -24.66 -30.03 16.16
CA GLU A 174 -25.92 -30.53 15.61
C GLU A 174 -25.95 -32.05 15.45
N LYS A 175 -27.14 -32.61 15.24
CA LYS A 175 -27.34 -34.04 15.02
C LYS A 175 -27.50 -34.36 13.54
N ALA A 176 -26.90 -35.47 13.09
CA ALA A 176 -27.17 -36.02 11.76
C ALA A 176 -28.32 -37.05 11.83
N PHE A 177 -29.38 -36.81 11.05
CA PHE A 177 -30.59 -37.65 11.07
C PHE A 177 -30.66 -38.61 9.88
N GLU A 178 -31.34 -39.73 10.11
CA GLU A 178 -31.74 -40.69 9.10
C GLU A 178 -33.23 -40.52 8.76
N LEU A 179 -33.53 -40.31 7.48
CA LEU A 179 -34.90 -40.21 6.99
C LEU A 179 -35.62 -41.55 7.11
N LEU A 180 -36.96 -41.52 7.09
CA LEU A 180 -37.82 -42.71 7.06
C LEU A 180 -37.54 -43.68 5.89
N THR A 181 -36.78 -43.25 4.88
CA THR A 181 -36.31 -44.08 3.77
C THR A 181 -35.03 -44.86 4.06
N ASN A 182 -34.55 -44.87 5.32
CA ASN A 182 -33.27 -45.43 5.76
C ASN A 182 -32.08 -44.85 4.96
N ARG A 183 -32.13 -43.53 4.73
CA ARG A 183 -31.05 -42.76 4.10
C ARG A 183 -30.71 -41.59 4.99
N GLY A 184 -29.43 -41.27 5.11
CA GLY A 184 -29.00 -40.05 5.81
C GLY A 184 -29.63 -38.82 5.14
N ASN A 185 -30.17 -37.92 5.97
CA ASN A 185 -30.81 -36.69 5.52
C ASN A 185 -29.88 -35.88 4.61
N PHE A 186 -28.60 -35.78 4.98
CA PHE A 186 -27.59 -35.12 4.17
C PHE A 186 -27.36 -35.80 2.82
N SER A 187 -27.01 -37.09 2.80
CA SER A 187 -26.71 -37.79 1.54
C SER A 187 -27.89 -37.84 0.59
N ALA A 188 -29.12 -37.92 1.10
CA ALA A 188 -30.33 -37.91 0.28
C ALA A 188 -30.50 -36.57 -0.46
N HIS A 189 -30.35 -35.44 0.25
CA HIS A 189 -30.48 -34.12 -0.34
C HIS A 189 -29.28 -33.74 -1.21
N LEU A 190 -28.06 -34.18 -0.85
CA LEU A 190 -26.88 -33.98 -1.68
C LEU A 190 -27.05 -34.63 -3.05
N LEU A 191 -27.53 -35.88 -3.08
CA LEU A 191 -27.82 -36.60 -4.32
C LEU A 191 -28.97 -35.95 -5.10
N GLN A 192 -30.02 -35.50 -4.43
CA GLN A 192 -31.12 -34.78 -5.07
C GLN A 192 -30.64 -33.53 -5.81
N VAL A 193 -29.75 -32.75 -5.19
CA VAL A 193 -29.18 -31.54 -5.79
C VAL A 193 -28.25 -31.90 -6.95
N LEU A 194 -27.42 -32.93 -6.81
CA LEU A 194 -26.55 -33.42 -7.89
C LEU A 194 -27.37 -33.92 -9.09
N ASP A 195 -28.49 -34.60 -8.86
CA ASP A 195 -29.40 -35.04 -9.94
C ASP A 195 -30.08 -33.84 -10.63
N GLN A 196 -30.36 -32.76 -9.90
CA GLN A 196 -31.00 -31.56 -10.43
C GLN A 196 -30.05 -30.69 -11.27
N TYR A 197 -28.83 -30.48 -10.81
CA TYR A 197 -27.88 -29.53 -11.42
C TYR A 197 -26.77 -30.20 -12.24
N GLY A 198 -26.60 -31.52 -12.10
CA GLY A 198 -25.53 -32.28 -12.74
C GLY A 198 -24.17 -32.15 -12.04
N PRO A 199 -23.16 -32.93 -12.47
CA PRO A 199 -21.85 -33.01 -11.80
C PRO A 199 -20.96 -31.77 -12.02
N ALA A 200 -21.27 -30.91 -13.00
CA ALA A 200 -20.54 -29.67 -13.28
C ALA A 200 -20.86 -28.51 -12.30
N ILE A 201 -21.65 -28.77 -11.25
CA ILE A 201 -21.91 -27.81 -10.18
C ILE A 201 -20.65 -27.58 -9.34
N SER A 202 -20.35 -26.33 -8.98
CA SER A 202 -19.26 -26.02 -8.06
C SER A 202 -19.56 -26.52 -6.63
N TYR A 203 -18.53 -26.86 -5.85
CA TYR A 203 -18.74 -27.23 -4.43
C TYR A 203 -19.45 -26.12 -3.64
N ALA A 204 -19.12 -24.86 -3.91
CA ALA A 204 -19.73 -23.70 -3.27
C ALA A 204 -21.25 -23.56 -3.57
N ARG A 205 -21.67 -23.86 -4.80
CA ARG A 205 -23.09 -23.89 -5.17
C ARG A 205 -23.78 -25.14 -4.66
N LEU A 206 -23.13 -26.31 -4.77
CA LEU A 206 -23.63 -27.58 -4.25
C LEU A 206 -23.94 -27.48 -2.75
N PHE A 207 -23.04 -26.88 -1.97
CA PHE A 207 -23.26 -26.58 -0.55
C PHE A 207 -24.53 -25.76 -0.33
N THR A 208 -24.68 -24.67 -1.09
CA THR A 208 -25.82 -23.74 -0.95
C THR A 208 -27.13 -24.43 -1.24
N GLU A 209 -27.20 -25.13 -2.37
CA GLU A 209 -28.41 -25.81 -2.81
C GLU A 209 -28.74 -27.00 -1.90
N CYS A 210 -27.72 -27.74 -1.42
CA CYS A 210 -27.90 -28.83 -0.45
C CYS A 210 -28.42 -28.30 0.89
N ARG A 211 -27.80 -27.23 1.42
CA ARG A 211 -28.26 -26.57 2.65
C ARG A 211 -29.69 -26.07 2.50
N ASN A 212 -30.01 -25.41 1.39
CA ASN A 212 -31.36 -24.95 1.10
C ASN A 212 -32.37 -26.09 0.98
N ALA A 213 -31.97 -27.23 0.41
CA ALA A 213 -32.82 -28.42 0.32
C ALA A 213 -33.10 -29.02 1.70
N MET A 214 -32.08 -29.12 2.56
CA MET A 214 -32.23 -29.63 3.92
C MET A 214 -33.07 -28.69 4.80
N LEU A 215 -32.87 -27.37 4.69
CA LEU A 215 -33.63 -26.34 5.42
C LEU A 215 -35.14 -26.41 5.16
N ARG A 216 -35.56 -26.84 3.97
CA ARG A 216 -36.99 -27.04 3.65
C ARG A 216 -37.63 -28.16 4.45
N LEU A 217 -36.83 -29.13 4.91
CA LEU A 217 -37.30 -30.24 5.73
C LEU A 217 -37.18 -29.94 7.23
N SER A 218 -36.05 -29.38 7.66
CA SER A 218 -35.78 -29.03 9.06
C SER A 218 -34.64 -28.03 9.20
N GLY A 219 -34.75 -27.13 10.19
CA GLY A 219 -33.67 -26.25 10.65
C GLY A 219 -32.77 -26.86 11.74
N GLU A 220 -32.91 -28.15 12.04
CA GLU A 220 -32.16 -28.84 13.12
C GLU A 220 -30.85 -29.50 12.64
N GLN A 221 -30.59 -29.50 11.32
CA GLN A 221 -29.39 -30.11 10.73
C GLN A 221 -28.93 -29.30 9.51
N HIS A 222 -27.69 -28.80 9.55
CA HIS A 222 -27.08 -28.03 8.46
C HIS A 222 -25.81 -28.71 7.93
N PRO A 223 -25.69 -28.95 6.61
CA PRO A 223 -24.48 -29.53 6.07
C PRO A 223 -23.29 -28.58 6.27
N GLN A 224 -22.08 -29.13 6.24
CA GLN A 224 -20.81 -28.38 6.32
C GLN A 224 -19.91 -28.75 5.15
N PHE A 225 -19.41 -27.76 4.41
CA PHE A 225 -18.45 -27.98 3.33
C PHE A 225 -17.17 -27.25 3.68
N GLU A 226 -16.13 -27.99 4.06
CA GLU A 226 -14.90 -27.46 4.64
C GLU A 226 -13.72 -27.72 3.69
N PRO A 227 -13.31 -26.74 2.87
CA PRO A 227 -12.08 -26.84 2.11
C PRO A 227 -10.87 -26.68 3.03
N SER A 228 -9.82 -27.44 2.78
CA SER A 228 -8.56 -27.41 3.53
C SER A 228 -7.36 -27.31 2.58
N GLY A 229 -6.25 -26.75 3.07
CA GLY A 229 -4.98 -26.71 2.34
C GLY A 229 -5.06 -26.01 0.98
N TYR A 230 -5.74 -24.87 0.90
CA TYR A 230 -5.96 -24.08 -0.33
C TYR A 230 -6.81 -24.80 -1.40
N PHE A 231 -7.71 -25.70 -1.00
CA PHE A 231 -8.66 -26.31 -1.93
C PHE A 231 -9.63 -25.26 -2.52
N ASN A 232 -9.80 -25.27 -3.84
CA ASN A 232 -10.70 -24.35 -4.54
C ASN A 232 -12.15 -24.84 -4.46
N ALA A 233 -12.96 -24.26 -3.58
CA ALA A 233 -14.39 -24.59 -3.44
C ALA A 233 -15.26 -24.19 -4.66
N PHE A 234 -14.72 -23.40 -5.60
CA PHE A 234 -15.40 -23.09 -6.87
C PHE A 234 -15.05 -24.09 -7.98
N SER A 235 -14.18 -25.06 -7.72
CA SER A 235 -14.00 -26.20 -8.62
C SER A 235 -15.27 -27.06 -8.66
N GLY A 236 -15.48 -27.78 -9.76
CA GLY A 236 -16.65 -28.63 -9.91
C GLY A 236 -16.55 -29.88 -9.05
N PHE A 237 -17.72 -30.41 -8.70
CA PHE A 237 -17.83 -31.61 -7.89
C PHE A 237 -17.00 -32.75 -8.50
N LEU A 238 -16.08 -33.31 -7.71
CA LEU A 238 -15.17 -34.40 -8.10
C LEU A 238 -14.33 -34.06 -9.36
N GLY A 239 -13.91 -32.81 -9.50
CA GLY A 239 -12.97 -32.38 -10.55
C GLY A 239 -13.63 -32.05 -11.90
N TRP A 240 -14.95 -31.95 -11.95
CA TRP A 240 -15.66 -31.53 -13.17
C TRP A 240 -15.38 -30.05 -13.51
N PRO A 241 -15.30 -29.68 -14.80
CA PRO A 241 -15.21 -28.28 -15.22
C PRO A 241 -16.53 -27.54 -14.95
N VAL A 242 -16.43 -26.32 -14.41
CA VAL A 242 -17.58 -25.43 -14.11
C VAL A 242 -17.60 -24.28 -15.11
N GLU A 243 -18.75 -23.99 -15.71
CA GLU A 243 -18.98 -22.79 -16.53
C GLU A 243 -19.84 -21.79 -15.74
N GLY A 244 -19.33 -20.57 -15.52
CA GLY A 244 -20.04 -19.38 -15.06
C GLY A 244 -21.20 -19.59 -14.05
N GLU A 245 -20.90 -19.55 -12.75
CA GLU A 245 -21.95 -19.60 -11.71
C GLU A 245 -21.94 -18.35 -10.82
N GLY A 246 -22.91 -17.45 -11.02
CA GLY A 246 -23.32 -16.47 -10.02
C GLY A 246 -24.39 -17.06 -9.10
N ARG A 247 -24.32 -16.81 -7.78
CA ARG A 247 -25.37 -17.22 -6.83
C ARG A 247 -26.62 -16.35 -6.97
N PRO A 248 -27.84 -16.91 -7.04
CA PRO A 248 -29.07 -16.13 -6.99
C PRO A 248 -29.29 -15.55 -5.59
N THR A 249 -29.56 -14.24 -5.51
CA THR A 249 -29.90 -13.56 -4.26
C THR A 249 -31.32 -13.94 -3.83
N ARG A 250 -31.53 -14.19 -2.53
CA ARG A 250 -32.79 -14.67 -1.94
C ARG A 250 -33.05 -14.02 -0.60
N VAL A 251 -34.33 -13.72 -0.35
CA VAL A 251 -34.86 -13.25 0.94
C VAL A 251 -35.61 -14.38 1.63
N PHE A 252 -35.34 -14.60 2.92
CA PHE A 252 -35.88 -15.71 3.71
C PHE A 252 -36.07 -15.32 5.18
N PHE A 253 -36.88 -16.05 5.93
CA PHE A 253 -37.11 -15.79 7.36
C PHE A 253 -36.31 -16.78 8.21
N GLN A 254 -35.52 -16.27 9.15
CA GLN A 254 -34.71 -17.08 10.07
C GLN A 254 -34.55 -16.33 11.40
N GLU A 255 -34.63 -17.07 12.52
CA GLU A 255 -34.40 -16.52 13.88
C GLU A 255 -35.29 -15.30 14.22
N GLY A 256 -36.55 -15.33 13.76
CA GLY A 256 -37.52 -14.26 14.01
C GLY A 256 -37.31 -13.00 13.18
N LYS A 257 -36.36 -13.00 12.24
CA LYS A 257 -36.06 -11.87 11.36
C LYS A 257 -36.04 -12.28 9.89
N TRP A 258 -36.30 -11.33 9.00
CA TRP A 258 -36.05 -11.51 7.57
C TRP A 258 -34.58 -11.28 7.29
N GLN A 259 -34.01 -12.11 6.41
CA GLN A 259 -32.61 -12.06 6.01
C GLN A 259 -32.49 -12.18 4.50
N VAL A 260 -31.36 -11.70 3.97
CA VAL A 260 -30.94 -11.90 2.59
C VAL A 260 -29.59 -12.59 2.56
N ASN A 261 -29.38 -13.54 1.63
CA ASN A 261 -28.11 -14.27 1.45
C ASN A 261 -27.03 -13.42 0.74
N SER A 262 -26.95 -12.14 1.12
CA SER A 262 -26.00 -11.16 0.63
C SER A 262 -25.52 -10.31 1.81
N GLY A 263 -24.20 -10.11 1.91
CA GLY A 263 -23.57 -9.33 2.97
C GLY A 263 -22.48 -8.40 2.44
N ALA A 264 -21.66 -7.86 3.34
CA ALA A 264 -20.56 -6.95 3.01
C ALA A 264 -19.59 -7.53 1.96
N ILE A 265 -19.34 -8.85 1.98
CA ILE A 265 -18.50 -9.52 0.97
C ILE A 265 -19.10 -9.42 -0.44
N ASN A 266 -20.44 -9.36 -0.54
CA ASN A 266 -21.17 -9.19 -1.79
C ASN A 266 -21.29 -7.71 -2.18
N GLY A 267 -20.68 -6.79 -1.42
CA GLY A 267 -20.68 -5.35 -1.70
C GLY A 267 -21.79 -4.56 -1.06
N LEU A 268 -22.47 -5.15 -0.07
CA LEU A 268 -23.40 -4.39 0.75
C LEU A 268 -22.63 -3.38 1.63
N PRO A 269 -23.14 -2.15 1.77
CA PRO A 269 -22.47 -1.12 2.56
C PRO A 269 -22.52 -1.46 4.05
N THR A 270 -21.43 -1.15 4.76
CA THR A 270 -21.25 -1.44 6.19
C THR A 270 -21.34 -0.19 7.07
N THR A 271 -21.56 0.98 6.48
CA THR A 271 -21.73 2.24 7.19
C THR A 271 -23.21 2.50 7.47
N ALA A 272 -23.51 3.04 8.65
CA ALA A 272 -24.88 3.18 9.15
C ALA A 272 -25.79 4.10 8.30
N ASP A 273 -25.19 4.98 7.50
CA ASP A 273 -25.87 5.91 6.59
C ASP A 273 -26.32 5.23 5.27
N GLN A 274 -25.88 4.00 5.00
CA GLN A 274 -26.12 3.30 3.75
C GLN A 274 -26.82 1.95 4.00
N SER A 275 -27.94 1.73 3.33
CA SER A 275 -28.69 0.48 3.38
C SER A 275 -28.92 -0.06 1.98
N ALA A 276 -28.70 -1.35 1.79
CA ALA A 276 -29.00 -2.00 0.52
C ALA A 276 -30.50 -2.30 0.37
N GLN A 277 -30.99 -2.21 -0.86
CA GLN A 277 -32.36 -2.49 -1.23
C GLN A 277 -32.43 -3.60 -2.26
N PHE A 278 -33.52 -4.35 -2.20
CA PHE A 278 -33.79 -5.49 -3.05
C PHE A 278 -35.24 -5.43 -3.52
N VAL A 279 -35.45 -5.71 -4.81
CA VAL A 279 -36.75 -6.12 -5.34
C VAL A 279 -36.91 -7.61 -5.06
N VAL A 280 -38.03 -7.99 -4.44
CA VAL A 280 -38.35 -9.37 -4.09
C VAL A 280 -39.35 -9.93 -5.11
N LEU A 281 -39.07 -11.14 -5.58
CA LEU A 281 -39.70 -11.81 -6.70
C LEU A 281 -40.30 -13.14 -6.26
N ARG A 282 -41.44 -13.49 -6.85
CA ARG A 282 -42.06 -14.81 -6.79
C ARG A 282 -42.51 -15.23 -8.17
N ASP A 283 -42.08 -16.39 -8.63
CA ASP A 283 -42.38 -16.92 -9.96
C ASP A 283 -42.06 -15.91 -11.09
N GLY A 284 -40.95 -15.18 -10.94
CA GLY A 284 -40.49 -14.14 -11.86
C GLY A 284 -41.27 -12.81 -11.80
N LYS A 285 -42.23 -12.66 -10.88
CA LYS A 285 -43.01 -11.43 -10.68
C LYS A 285 -42.61 -10.71 -9.40
N GLU A 286 -42.49 -9.40 -9.47
CA GLU A 286 -42.23 -8.54 -8.30
C GLU A 286 -43.41 -8.57 -7.33
N ILE A 287 -43.11 -8.77 -6.05
CA ILE A 287 -44.10 -8.87 -4.96
C ILE A 287 -43.89 -7.83 -3.84
N GLY A 288 -42.76 -7.11 -3.85
CA GLY A 288 -42.41 -6.09 -2.87
C GLY A 288 -40.90 -5.87 -2.80
N HIS A 289 -40.45 -5.17 -1.78
CA HIS A 289 -39.05 -4.82 -1.55
C HIS A 289 -38.55 -5.28 -0.18
N ALA A 290 -37.22 -5.41 -0.09
CA ALA A 290 -36.51 -5.64 1.16
C ALA A 290 -35.38 -4.61 1.31
N ARG A 291 -35.15 -4.13 2.53
CA ARG A 291 -34.10 -3.15 2.86
C ARG A 291 -33.23 -3.66 4.00
N THR A 292 -31.91 -3.56 3.91
CA THR A 292 -31.03 -3.97 5.01
C THR A 292 -31.21 -3.10 6.25
N THR A 293 -31.27 -3.75 7.40
CA THR A 293 -31.27 -3.11 8.73
C THR A 293 -29.95 -3.35 9.45
N VAL A 294 -29.32 -4.51 9.23
CA VAL A 294 -27.98 -4.84 9.72
C VAL A 294 -27.22 -5.54 8.60
N THR A 295 -26.11 -4.94 8.15
CA THR A 295 -25.25 -5.56 7.14
C THR A 295 -24.29 -6.54 7.81
N GLY A 296 -24.61 -7.83 7.74
CA GLY A 296 -23.68 -8.87 8.13
C GLY A 296 -22.64 -9.14 7.04
N LEU A 297 -21.71 -10.04 7.33
CA LEU A 297 -20.58 -10.31 6.46
C LEU A 297 -20.98 -11.03 5.16
N ASP A 298 -21.69 -12.16 5.25
CA ASP A 298 -22.16 -13.00 4.13
C ASP A 298 -23.68 -12.99 3.95
N GLN A 299 -24.42 -12.58 4.99
CA GLN A 299 -25.89 -12.44 5.00
C GLN A 299 -26.24 -11.19 5.80
N SER A 300 -27.38 -10.57 5.48
CA SER A 300 -27.82 -9.34 6.15
C SER A 300 -29.25 -9.44 6.64
N GLU A 301 -29.53 -8.82 7.78
CA GLU A 301 -30.90 -8.64 8.25
C GLU A 301 -31.60 -7.61 7.36
N VAL A 302 -32.84 -7.91 6.95
CA VAL A 302 -33.65 -7.02 6.11
C VAL A 302 -35.02 -6.79 6.73
N LYS A 303 -35.62 -5.64 6.41
CA LYS A 303 -37.04 -5.37 6.60
C LYS A 303 -37.73 -5.48 5.25
N ILE A 304 -38.78 -6.30 5.19
CA ILE A 304 -39.64 -6.41 4.01
C ILE A 304 -40.85 -5.49 4.13
N ASP A 305 -41.38 -5.02 3.01
CA ASP A 305 -42.56 -4.14 2.94
C ASP A 305 -43.87 -4.85 2.54
N PHE A 306 -43.81 -6.17 2.33
CA PHE A 306 -44.94 -7.00 1.96
C PHE A 306 -45.25 -8.07 3.02
N LEU A 307 -46.43 -8.69 2.93
CA LEU A 307 -46.82 -9.80 3.81
C LEU A 307 -46.08 -11.09 3.39
N GLY A 308 -44.89 -11.30 3.94
CA GLY A 308 -44.09 -12.50 3.70
C GLY A 308 -44.61 -13.72 4.47
N ASN A 309 -44.48 -14.90 3.86
CA ASN A 309 -44.70 -16.19 4.51
C ASN A 309 -43.34 -16.71 5.00
N SER A 310 -43.18 -16.88 6.31
CA SER A 310 -41.94 -17.33 6.95
C SER A 310 -41.45 -18.69 6.49
N ASP A 311 -42.32 -19.53 5.91
CA ASP A 311 -41.98 -20.86 5.41
C ASP A 311 -41.45 -20.85 3.96
N LEU A 312 -41.45 -19.68 3.31
CA LEU A 312 -41.03 -19.52 1.91
C LEU A 312 -39.73 -18.71 1.80
N GLN A 313 -38.96 -19.03 0.76
CA GLN A 313 -37.87 -18.18 0.28
C GLN A 313 -38.30 -17.48 -1.00
N TYR A 314 -37.90 -16.23 -1.13
CA TYR A 314 -38.20 -15.40 -2.30
C TYR A 314 -36.92 -15.13 -3.07
N GLU A 315 -37.01 -15.13 -4.39
CA GLU A 315 -35.93 -14.62 -5.22
C GLU A 315 -35.82 -13.11 -5.00
N ALA A 316 -34.62 -12.57 -5.01
CA ALA A 316 -34.41 -11.15 -4.82
C ALA A 316 -33.38 -10.65 -5.83
N ARG A 317 -33.55 -9.40 -6.26
CA ARG A 317 -32.61 -8.69 -7.10
C ARG A 317 -32.25 -7.40 -6.42
N MET A 318 -30.96 -7.20 -6.16
CA MET A 318 -30.48 -5.96 -5.57
C MET A 318 -30.80 -4.78 -6.48
N THR A 319 -31.29 -3.69 -5.89
CA THR A 319 -31.64 -2.45 -6.58
C THR A 319 -30.82 -1.25 -6.10
N SER A 320 -30.20 -1.31 -4.92
CA SER A 320 -29.19 -0.35 -4.48
C SER A 320 -27.82 -0.66 -5.09
N VAL A 321 -27.08 0.37 -5.51
CA VAL A 321 -25.69 0.19 -5.99
C VAL A 321 -24.83 -0.34 -4.83
N PRO A 322 -23.97 -1.36 -5.05
CA PRO A 322 -22.93 -1.73 -4.09
C PRO A 322 -22.00 -0.53 -3.81
N SER A 323 -21.06 -0.67 -2.87
CA SER A 323 -19.94 0.29 -2.75
C SER A 323 -19.42 0.70 -4.14
N PRO A 324 -19.13 2.00 -4.37
CA PRO A 324 -18.75 2.47 -5.70
C PRO A 324 -17.61 1.62 -6.28
N PRO A 325 -17.67 1.25 -7.57
CA PRO A 325 -16.64 0.42 -8.20
C PRO A 325 -15.28 1.09 -8.05
N MET A 326 -14.24 0.28 -7.92
CA MET A 326 -12.88 0.77 -7.75
C MET A 326 -12.44 1.48 -9.04
N GLU A 327 -11.89 2.68 -8.91
CA GLU A 327 -11.35 3.45 -10.03
C GLU A 327 -9.99 2.88 -10.47
N PHE A 328 -9.83 2.73 -11.79
CA PHE A 328 -8.60 2.35 -12.48
C PHE A 328 -8.25 3.44 -13.50
N LEU A 329 -6.99 3.88 -13.51
CA LEU A 329 -6.52 4.85 -14.50
C LEU A 329 -6.52 4.22 -15.89
N LEU A 330 -7.17 4.87 -16.86
CA LEU A 330 -7.17 4.43 -18.25
C LEU A 330 -6.21 5.28 -19.08
N LYS A 331 -5.24 4.62 -19.75
CA LYS A 331 -4.43 5.24 -20.80
C LYS A 331 -4.69 4.56 -22.12
N THR A 332 -5.03 5.32 -23.15
CA THR A 332 -5.32 4.77 -24.46
C THR A 332 -4.81 5.67 -25.58
N ASP A 333 -4.39 5.05 -26.69
CA ASP A 333 -4.29 5.75 -27.98
C ASP A 333 -5.64 5.70 -28.72
N ASN A 334 -5.77 6.40 -29.86
CA ASN A 334 -7.02 6.45 -30.62
C ASN A 334 -7.49 5.04 -31.04
N ALA A 335 -6.59 4.18 -31.50
CA ALA A 335 -6.92 2.83 -31.97
C ALA A 335 -7.27 1.89 -30.81
N GLY A 336 -6.59 2.03 -29.67
CA GLY A 336 -6.87 1.32 -28.43
C GLY A 336 -8.24 1.69 -27.85
N ASN A 337 -8.65 2.95 -27.99
CA ASN A 337 -9.93 3.40 -27.45
C ASN A 337 -11.08 2.71 -28.20
N ASP A 338 -10.99 2.62 -29.53
CA ASP A 338 -12.00 1.93 -30.33
C ASP A 338 -12.11 0.44 -29.96
N ARG A 339 -10.96 -0.24 -29.76
CA ARG A 339 -10.92 -1.64 -29.28
C ARG A 339 -11.60 -1.79 -27.92
N LEU A 340 -11.28 -0.91 -26.96
CA LEU A 340 -11.83 -0.94 -25.62
C LEU A 340 -13.33 -0.66 -25.60
N GLN A 341 -13.81 0.35 -26.33
CA GLN A 341 -15.24 0.68 -26.40
C GLN A 341 -16.04 -0.48 -27.00
N GLN A 342 -15.49 -1.17 -28.01
CA GLN A 342 -16.11 -2.38 -28.56
C GLN A 342 -16.21 -3.49 -27.50
N ALA A 343 -15.16 -3.72 -26.72
CA ALA A 343 -15.17 -4.73 -25.66
C ALA A 343 -16.14 -4.38 -24.50
N LEU A 344 -16.17 -3.12 -24.05
CA LEU A 344 -17.08 -2.64 -23.01
C LEU A 344 -18.56 -2.62 -23.46
N SER A 345 -18.83 -2.55 -24.77
CA SER A 345 -20.21 -2.70 -25.27
C SER A 345 -20.76 -4.12 -25.06
N ALA A 346 -19.86 -5.10 -25.00
CA ALA A 346 -20.18 -6.49 -24.70
C ALA A 346 -20.06 -6.79 -23.20
N TYR A 347 -19.11 -6.18 -22.47
CA TYR A 347 -18.82 -6.51 -21.07
C TYR A 347 -19.29 -5.42 -20.11
N GLN A 348 -20.03 -5.79 -19.05
CA GLN A 348 -20.42 -4.86 -17.99
C GLN A 348 -19.57 -5.07 -16.73
N PRO A 349 -18.67 -4.12 -16.38
CA PRO A 349 -17.88 -4.18 -15.16
C PRO A 349 -18.76 -4.14 -13.89
N VAL A 350 -18.41 -4.97 -12.91
CA VAL A 350 -19.14 -5.04 -11.62
C VAL A 350 -18.37 -4.36 -10.51
N HIS A 351 -17.05 -4.59 -10.41
CA HIS A 351 -16.23 -4.06 -9.31
C HIS A 351 -15.24 -2.99 -9.73
N PHE A 352 -15.08 -2.72 -11.03
CA PHE A 352 -14.14 -1.72 -11.52
C PHE A 352 -14.78 -0.67 -12.42
N HIS A 353 -14.17 0.51 -12.44
CA HIS A 353 -14.48 1.60 -13.36
C HIS A 353 -13.18 2.12 -13.98
N LEU A 354 -13.20 2.39 -15.29
CA LEU A 354 -12.03 2.88 -16.04
C LEU A 354 -12.17 4.38 -16.26
N ASN A 355 -11.23 5.16 -15.72
CA ASN A 355 -11.30 6.61 -15.76
C ASN A 355 -9.95 7.22 -16.20
N PRO A 356 -9.91 7.93 -17.34
CA PRO A 356 -8.68 8.58 -17.82
C PRO A 356 -8.17 9.70 -16.91
N GLN A 357 -8.99 10.22 -16.00
CA GLN A 357 -8.65 11.33 -15.10
C GLN A 357 -8.29 10.87 -13.68
N ALA A 358 -8.36 9.56 -13.40
CA ALA A 358 -8.07 9.01 -12.08
C ALA A 358 -6.57 8.80 -11.85
N GLU A 359 -5.77 9.88 -11.89
CA GLU A 359 -4.29 9.83 -11.73
C GLU A 359 -3.84 9.27 -10.37
N GLU A 360 -4.73 9.23 -9.37
CA GLU A 360 -4.46 8.64 -8.05
C GLU A 360 -4.91 7.16 -7.93
N ALA A 361 -5.45 6.58 -9.00
CA ALA A 361 -5.91 5.19 -8.99
C ALA A 361 -4.76 4.22 -8.66
N ALA A 362 -5.05 3.15 -7.90
CA ALA A 362 -4.01 2.20 -7.52
C ALA A 362 -3.48 1.35 -8.69
N TYR A 363 -4.28 1.20 -9.73
CA TYR A 363 -3.97 0.37 -10.89
C TYR A 363 -4.30 1.14 -12.17
N ARG A 364 -3.59 0.81 -13.25
CA ARG A 364 -3.86 1.38 -14.57
C ARG A 364 -3.96 0.34 -15.65
N LEU A 365 -4.91 0.55 -16.57
CA LEU A 365 -5.03 -0.19 -17.82
C LEU A 365 -4.49 0.67 -18.97
N GLU A 366 -3.53 0.15 -19.71
CA GLU A 366 -3.05 0.75 -20.95
C GLU A 366 -3.54 -0.05 -22.16
N VAL A 367 -4.27 0.60 -23.05
CA VAL A 367 -4.79 0.00 -24.29
C VAL A 367 -4.19 0.70 -25.50
N LYS A 368 -3.39 -0.02 -26.29
CA LYS A 368 -2.76 0.49 -27.52
C LYS A 368 -3.33 -0.23 -28.74
N ALA A 369 -2.91 0.16 -29.94
CA ALA A 369 -3.33 -0.50 -31.17
C ALA A 369 -3.13 -2.04 -31.19
N THR A 370 -2.05 -2.56 -30.61
CA THR A 370 -1.66 -3.99 -30.71
C THR A 370 -1.48 -4.69 -29.37
N GLN A 371 -1.69 -4.00 -28.26
CA GLN A 371 -1.34 -4.49 -26.93
C GLN A 371 -2.29 -3.95 -25.87
N VAL A 372 -2.62 -4.78 -24.89
CA VAL A 372 -3.26 -4.37 -23.63
C VAL A 372 -2.32 -4.70 -22.47
N SER A 373 -2.05 -3.74 -21.61
CA SER A 373 -1.17 -3.91 -20.46
C SER A 373 -1.84 -3.43 -19.18
N LEU A 374 -1.71 -4.21 -18.11
CA LEU A 374 -2.19 -3.86 -16.78
C LEU A 374 -1.01 -3.60 -15.85
N TYR A 375 -1.09 -2.56 -15.05
CA TYR A 375 -0.04 -2.17 -14.11
C TYR A 375 -0.61 -1.92 -12.71
N ASP A 376 0.20 -2.18 -11.68
CA ASP A 376 0.08 -1.48 -10.41
C ASP A 376 0.58 -0.06 -10.68
N HIS A 377 -0.36 0.89 -10.72
CA HIS A 377 -0.05 2.26 -11.11
C HIS A 377 0.88 2.90 -10.09
N ARG A 378 0.69 2.53 -8.82
CA ARG A 378 1.50 3.04 -7.73
C ARG A 378 2.94 2.57 -7.95
N THR A 379 3.20 1.26 -7.99
CA THR A 379 4.60 0.76 -8.04
C THR A 379 5.24 0.85 -9.42
N GLY A 380 4.43 1.02 -10.47
CA GLY A 380 4.86 0.90 -11.86
C GLY A 380 5.06 -0.55 -12.32
N GLU A 381 4.80 -1.53 -11.46
CA GLU A 381 4.93 -2.95 -11.79
C GLU A 381 3.94 -3.36 -12.87
N GLN A 382 4.45 -4.04 -13.90
CA GLN A 382 3.61 -4.59 -14.96
C GLN A 382 3.00 -5.92 -14.52
N LEU A 383 1.69 -5.95 -14.36
CA LEU A 383 0.95 -7.10 -13.86
C LEU A 383 0.58 -8.08 -14.97
N ARG A 384 0.21 -7.57 -16.15
CA ARG A 384 -0.24 -8.39 -17.28
C ARG A 384 0.10 -7.74 -18.61
N THR A 385 0.52 -8.54 -19.58
CA THR A 385 0.66 -8.13 -20.98
C THR A 385 -0.14 -9.05 -21.88
N LEU A 386 -1.00 -8.48 -22.72
CA LEU A 386 -1.84 -9.23 -23.63
C LEU A 386 -1.58 -8.76 -25.07
N LEU A 387 -1.25 -9.72 -25.92
CA LEU A 387 -0.89 -9.55 -27.32
C LEU A 387 -1.81 -10.40 -28.22
N GLY A 388 -1.83 -10.11 -29.51
CA GLY A 388 -2.51 -10.92 -30.52
C GLY A 388 -3.71 -10.21 -31.17
N ASN A 389 -4.58 -10.98 -31.82
CA ASN A 389 -5.67 -10.49 -32.67
C ASN A 389 -7.06 -11.06 -32.31
N ASP A 390 -7.17 -11.82 -31.22
CA ASP A 390 -8.45 -12.25 -30.66
C ASP A 390 -8.89 -11.31 -29.53
N GLU A 391 -9.54 -10.20 -29.92
CA GLU A 391 -10.01 -9.16 -28.99
C GLU A 391 -10.92 -9.72 -27.88
N GLY A 392 -11.71 -10.77 -28.17
CA GLY A 392 -12.61 -11.36 -27.18
C GLY A 392 -11.85 -11.98 -26.01
N GLN A 393 -10.82 -12.80 -26.30
CA GLN A 393 -10.00 -13.43 -25.26
C GLN A 393 -9.08 -12.43 -24.56
N ILE A 394 -8.54 -11.44 -25.29
CA ILE A 394 -7.70 -10.39 -24.73
C ILE A 394 -8.48 -9.61 -23.67
N PHE A 395 -9.65 -9.07 -24.01
CA PHE A 395 -10.42 -8.28 -23.04
C PHE A 395 -11.09 -9.12 -21.96
N ALA A 396 -11.44 -10.39 -22.23
CA ALA A 396 -11.90 -11.30 -21.19
C ALA A 396 -10.82 -11.55 -20.10
N ASP A 397 -9.56 -11.76 -20.50
CA ASP A 397 -8.45 -11.90 -19.55
C ASP A 397 -8.21 -10.59 -18.79
N ALA A 398 -8.18 -9.45 -19.51
CA ALA A 398 -7.97 -8.13 -18.90
C ALA A 398 -9.03 -7.81 -17.84
N PHE A 399 -10.31 -7.98 -18.19
CA PHE A 399 -11.43 -7.66 -17.30
C PHE A 399 -11.50 -8.63 -16.11
N ASP A 400 -11.21 -9.93 -16.29
CA ASP A 400 -11.08 -10.88 -15.17
C ASP A 400 -10.02 -10.41 -14.14
N LYS A 401 -8.88 -9.87 -14.61
CA LYS A 401 -7.86 -9.35 -13.69
C LYS A 401 -8.30 -8.06 -12.99
N LEU A 402 -8.98 -7.16 -13.68
CA LEU A 402 -9.51 -5.94 -13.08
C LEU A 402 -10.54 -6.25 -11.98
N GLU A 403 -11.46 -7.19 -12.23
CA GLU A 403 -12.42 -7.65 -11.20
C GLU A 403 -11.69 -8.24 -9.99
N LYS A 404 -10.70 -9.11 -10.22
CA LYS A 404 -9.88 -9.71 -9.14
C LYS A 404 -9.12 -8.67 -8.32
N LEU A 405 -8.53 -7.67 -8.97
CA LEU A 405 -7.81 -6.59 -8.29
C LEU A 405 -8.75 -5.73 -7.44
N ALA A 406 -9.91 -5.36 -8.00
CA ALA A 406 -10.92 -4.60 -7.29
C ALA A 406 -11.45 -5.37 -6.07
N GLN A 407 -11.74 -6.66 -6.24
CA GLN A 407 -12.22 -7.52 -5.17
C GLN A 407 -11.15 -7.76 -4.09
N TYR A 408 -9.88 -7.91 -4.49
CA TYR A 408 -8.75 -7.99 -3.56
C TYR A 408 -8.63 -6.75 -2.66
N GLU A 409 -8.61 -5.55 -3.24
CA GLU A 409 -8.52 -4.30 -2.47
C GLU A 409 -9.75 -4.08 -1.58
N LYS A 410 -10.95 -4.40 -2.10
CA LYS A 410 -12.19 -4.32 -1.33
C LYS A 410 -12.15 -5.22 -0.10
N ASN A 411 -11.78 -6.50 -0.26
CA ASN A 411 -11.67 -7.44 0.86
C ASN A 411 -10.53 -7.07 1.83
N LEU A 412 -9.44 -6.49 1.31
CA LEU A 412 -8.34 -6.00 2.15
C LEU A 412 -8.79 -4.80 3.02
N ARG A 413 -9.71 -3.96 2.54
CA ARG A 413 -10.29 -2.82 3.30
C ARG A 413 -11.57 -3.16 4.04
N LEU A 414 -12.14 -4.33 3.81
CA LEU A 414 -13.40 -4.78 4.39
C LEU A 414 -13.35 -4.69 5.92
N ASP A 415 -14.20 -3.85 6.48
CA ASP A 415 -14.36 -3.66 7.92
C ASP A 415 -15.80 -3.18 8.21
N ASN A 416 -16.24 -3.39 9.45
CA ASN A 416 -17.53 -2.91 9.94
C ASN A 416 -17.30 -1.89 11.06
N PRO A 417 -17.24 -0.58 10.74
CA PRO A 417 -17.04 0.46 11.75
C PRO A 417 -18.21 0.56 12.74
N GLY A 418 -19.40 0.10 12.35
CA GLY A 418 -20.61 0.08 13.18
C GLY A 418 -20.68 -1.08 14.17
N THR A 419 -19.64 -1.92 14.27
CA THR A 419 -19.60 -3.07 15.18
C THR A 419 -19.88 -2.67 16.64
N ARG A 420 -20.68 -3.47 17.32
CA ARG A 420 -20.90 -3.40 18.77
C ARG A 420 -19.98 -4.36 19.53
N ILE A 421 -19.29 -5.28 18.84
CA ILE A 421 -18.19 -6.08 19.40
C ILE A 421 -17.04 -5.15 19.82
N ARG A 422 -16.62 -5.24 21.09
CA ARG A 422 -15.46 -4.49 21.62
C ARG A 422 -14.16 -4.98 20.99
N ARG A 423 -13.61 -4.18 20.08
CA ARG A 423 -12.45 -4.54 19.25
C ARG A 423 -11.20 -4.83 20.07
N GLU A 424 -11.03 -4.16 21.19
CA GLU A 424 -9.89 -4.29 22.11
C GLU A 424 -9.83 -5.64 22.83
N GLU A 425 -10.95 -6.37 22.92
CA GLU A 425 -11.01 -7.68 23.56
C GLU A 425 -10.53 -8.82 22.66
N ILE A 426 -10.33 -8.55 21.35
CA ILE A 426 -9.85 -9.55 20.39
C ILE A 426 -8.57 -9.04 19.70
N GLN A 427 -7.47 -9.75 19.92
CA GLN A 427 -6.16 -9.38 19.38
C GLN A 427 -5.65 -10.44 18.40
N LEU A 428 -5.16 -10.00 17.24
CA LEU A 428 -4.31 -10.80 16.36
C LEU A 428 -2.87 -10.57 16.77
N VAL A 429 -2.14 -11.64 17.03
CA VAL A 429 -0.79 -11.59 17.58
C VAL A 429 0.15 -12.37 16.69
N LEU A 430 1.27 -11.76 16.32
CA LEU A 430 2.38 -12.41 15.63
C LEU A 430 3.53 -12.61 16.62
N GLU A 431 4.03 -13.83 16.72
CA GLU A 431 5.19 -14.16 17.55
C GLU A 431 6.36 -14.62 16.67
N GLU A 432 7.49 -13.92 16.76
CA GLU A 432 8.77 -14.39 16.25
C GLU A 432 9.30 -15.49 17.17
N LEU A 433 9.80 -16.57 16.59
CA LEU A 433 10.33 -17.72 17.31
C LEU A 433 11.85 -17.81 17.16
N ASP A 434 12.53 -18.29 18.19
CA ASP A 434 13.94 -18.67 18.10
C ASP A 434 14.11 -20.08 17.50
N ALA A 435 15.37 -20.51 17.34
CA ALA A 435 15.68 -21.83 16.77
C ALA A 435 15.14 -23.01 17.62
N ASN A 436 14.85 -22.77 18.91
CA ASN A 436 14.29 -23.76 19.83
C ASN A 436 12.75 -23.70 19.88
N GLY A 437 12.12 -22.72 19.21
CA GLY A 437 10.68 -22.49 19.24
C GLY A 437 10.16 -21.69 20.43
N SER A 438 11.03 -21.02 21.16
CA SER A 438 10.62 -20.07 22.20
C SER A 438 10.29 -18.71 21.56
N VAL A 439 9.38 -17.97 22.18
CA VAL A 439 8.99 -16.63 21.71
C VAL A 439 10.17 -15.68 21.90
N ALA A 440 10.71 -15.17 20.80
CA ALA A 440 11.77 -14.17 20.77
C ALA A 440 11.18 -12.75 20.84
N ARG A 441 10.12 -12.49 20.07
CA ARG A 441 9.41 -11.21 20.02
C ARG A 441 7.91 -11.43 19.78
N ARG A 442 7.11 -10.48 20.21
CA ARG A 442 5.64 -10.49 20.08
C ARG A 442 5.17 -9.15 19.54
N HIS A 443 4.31 -9.21 18.52
CA HIS A 443 3.75 -8.08 17.80
C HIS A 443 2.22 -8.11 17.90
N THR A 444 1.64 -6.96 18.19
CA THR A 444 0.18 -6.75 18.29
C THR A 444 -0.28 -5.51 17.52
N GLU A 445 0.67 -4.77 16.96
CA GLU A 445 0.48 -3.63 16.09
C GLU A 445 -0.02 -4.03 14.69
N GLU A 446 -0.54 -3.05 13.94
CA GLU A 446 -1.05 -3.26 12.58
C GLU A 446 0.05 -3.45 11.53
N GLU A 447 1.29 -3.01 11.81
CA GLU A 447 2.46 -3.26 10.95
C GLU A 447 3.65 -3.74 11.78
N ALA A 448 4.05 -4.99 11.59
CA ALA A 448 5.24 -5.59 12.19
C ALA A 448 6.41 -5.55 11.20
N ILE A 449 7.59 -5.14 11.67
CA ILE A 449 8.82 -5.12 10.87
C ILE A 449 9.73 -6.25 11.34
N ILE A 450 10.12 -7.12 10.41
CA ILE A 450 10.98 -8.27 10.67
C ILE A 450 12.30 -8.11 9.91
N ASP A 451 13.40 -8.06 10.65
CA ASP A 451 14.74 -7.95 10.08
C ASP A 451 15.27 -9.34 9.67
N ILE A 452 15.63 -9.49 8.39
CA ILE A 452 16.21 -10.71 7.82
C ILE A 452 17.69 -10.47 7.54
N PHE A 453 18.56 -11.03 8.38
CA PHE A 453 20.01 -10.86 8.28
C PHE A 453 20.61 -11.77 7.21
N ARG A 454 21.55 -11.24 6.42
CA ARG A 454 22.37 -12.00 5.47
C ARG A 454 23.78 -12.19 6.01
N GLU A 455 24.13 -13.39 6.44
CA GLU A 455 25.49 -13.73 6.86
C GLU A 455 26.15 -14.63 5.81
N GLY A 456 27.31 -14.23 5.29
CA GLY A 456 28.06 -15.03 4.31
C GLY A 456 27.33 -15.30 2.99
N GLY A 457 26.33 -14.49 2.65
CA GLY A 457 25.47 -14.68 1.46
C GLY A 457 24.28 -15.62 1.66
N GLN A 458 24.03 -16.13 2.86
CA GLN A 458 22.82 -16.89 3.20
C GLN A 458 21.86 -16.04 4.04
N GLU A 459 20.57 -16.08 3.68
CA GLU A 459 19.50 -15.40 4.43
C GLU A 459 19.13 -16.20 5.68
N ARG A 460 19.11 -15.55 6.84
CA ARG A 460 18.60 -16.13 8.07
C ARG A 460 17.08 -16.02 8.09
N THR A 461 16.41 -17.15 7.90
CA THR A 461 14.95 -17.27 8.00
C THR A 461 14.47 -17.01 9.44
N VAL A 462 13.31 -16.36 9.59
CA VAL A 462 12.71 -16.07 10.91
C VAL A 462 11.45 -16.92 11.08
N PRO A 463 11.46 -17.98 11.92
CA PRO A 463 10.27 -18.76 12.18
C PRO A 463 9.24 -17.95 12.98
N PHE A 464 7.96 -18.16 12.70
CA PHE A 464 6.89 -17.40 13.36
C PHE A 464 5.63 -18.23 13.59
N ARG A 465 4.72 -17.70 14.41
CA ARG A 465 3.33 -18.16 14.50
C ARG A 465 2.36 -17.00 14.65
N LEU A 466 1.13 -17.20 14.19
CA LEU A 466 0.00 -16.31 14.42
C LEU A 466 -0.98 -16.95 15.40
N LEU A 467 -1.43 -16.18 16.37
CA LEU A 467 -2.46 -16.58 17.32
C LEU A 467 -3.51 -15.48 17.47
N VAL A 468 -4.69 -15.88 17.90
CA VAL A 468 -5.74 -14.95 18.32
C VAL A 468 -5.95 -15.07 19.82
N GLN A 469 -6.12 -13.92 20.47
CA GLN A 469 -6.48 -13.83 21.88
C GLN A 469 -7.89 -13.27 21.98
N ASN A 470 -8.79 -14.01 22.63
CA ASN A 470 -10.15 -13.62 22.94
C ASN A 470 -10.29 -13.36 24.44
N ASP A 471 -10.16 -12.10 24.85
CA ASP A 471 -10.34 -11.65 26.23
C ASP A 471 -11.81 -11.38 26.58
N SER A 472 -12.71 -11.49 25.59
CA SER A 472 -14.14 -11.25 25.82
C SER A 472 -14.78 -12.37 26.65
N ALA A 473 -15.91 -12.06 27.27
CA ALA A 473 -16.67 -13.03 28.06
C ALA A 473 -17.52 -14.00 27.21
N ARG A 474 -17.43 -13.92 25.88
CA ARG A 474 -18.19 -14.75 24.93
C ARG A 474 -17.23 -15.51 24.01
N GLU A 475 -17.66 -16.67 23.55
CA GLU A 475 -17.01 -17.32 22.41
C GLU A 475 -17.14 -16.43 21.17
N ARG A 476 -16.10 -16.36 20.35
CA ARG A 476 -16.12 -15.63 19.08
C ARG A 476 -15.66 -16.54 17.95
N ARG A 477 -16.25 -16.40 16.78
CA ARG A 477 -15.80 -17.10 15.57
C ARG A 477 -14.76 -16.23 14.89
N VAL A 478 -13.63 -16.83 14.51
CA VAL A 478 -12.50 -16.14 13.90
C VAL A 478 -12.10 -16.84 12.62
N VAL A 479 -12.01 -16.07 11.52
CA VAL A 479 -11.50 -16.51 10.23
C VAL A 479 -10.20 -15.79 9.92
N LEU A 480 -9.09 -16.52 9.77
CA LEU A 480 -7.80 -16.00 9.32
C LEU A 480 -7.71 -16.05 7.80
N LEU A 481 -7.49 -14.89 7.19
CA LEU A 481 -7.23 -14.69 5.78
C LEU A 481 -5.76 -14.32 5.56
N TYR A 482 -5.14 -14.93 4.56
CA TYR A 482 -3.85 -14.51 4.02
C TYR A 482 -4.04 -13.88 2.63
N PHE A 483 -3.54 -12.66 2.48
CA PHE A 483 -3.56 -11.88 1.25
C PHE A 483 -2.20 -12.01 0.59
N SER A 484 -2.13 -12.83 -0.46
CA SER A 484 -0.88 -13.16 -1.12
C SER A 484 -0.38 -12.01 -2.01
N PRO A 485 0.95 -11.87 -2.21
CA PRO A 485 1.52 -10.92 -3.17
C PRO A 485 1.10 -11.14 -4.63
N GLN A 486 0.42 -12.25 -4.93
CA GLN A 486 -0.12 -12.59 -6.26
C GLN A 486 -1.62 -12.27 -6.36
N TYR A 487 -2.12 -11.38 -5.52
CA TYR A 487 -3.53 -10.95 -5.49
C TYR A 487 -4.53 -12.10 -5.25
N GLY A 488 -4.08 -13.20 -4.62
CA GLY A 488 -4.94 -14.27 -4.11
C GLY A 488 -5.33 -14.04 -2.66
N ILE A 489 -6.54 -14.43 -2.29
CA ILE A 489 -7.04 -14.41 -0.91
C ILE A 489 -7.26 -15.85 -0.48
N HIS A 490 -6.63 -16.24 0.62
CA HIS A 490 -6.69 -17.59 1.13
C HIS A 490 -7.32 -17.60 2.52
N SER A 491 -8.42 -18.35 2.69
CA SER A 491 -8.88 -18.73 4.03
C SER A 491 -7.91 -19.76 4.58
N VAL A 492 -7.19 -19.38 5.64
CA VAL A 492 -6.17 -20.22 6.29
C VAL A 492 -6.84 -21.10 7.32
N ARG A 493 -7.65 -20.51 8.21
CA ARG A 493 -8.29 -21.21 9.31
C ARG A 493 -9.56 -20.50 9.78
N SER A 494 -10.58 -21.27 10.13
CA SER A 494 -11.86 -20.80 10.66
C SER A 494 -12.22 -21.60 11.92
N GLU A 495 -12.24 -20.96 13.10
CA GLU A 495 -12.45 -21.66 14.37
C GLU A 495 -13.26 -20.83 15.39
N PRO A 496 -14.05 -21.47 16.27
CA PRO A 496 -14.51 -20.85 17.50
C PRO A 496 -13.36 -20.68 18.50
N ILE A 497 -13.28 -19.50 19.07
CA ILE A 497 -12.32 -19.15 20.12
C ILE A 497 -13.10 -18.93 21.40
N ALA A 498 -12.94 -19.83 22.36
CA ALA A 498 -13.65 -19.78 23.63
C ALA A 498 -13.41 -18.46 24.38
N ALA A 499 -14.36 -18.09 25.24
CA ALA A 499 -14.23 -16.91 26.09
C ALA A 499 -12.96 -16.98 26.94
N ARG A 500 -12.23 -15.86 27.05
CA ARG A 500 -11.00 -15.74 27.86
C ARG A 500 -9.94 -16.80 27.51
N SER A 501 -9.74 -17.05 26.22
CA SER A 501 -8.80 -18.06 25.72
C SER A 501 -7.99 -17.53 24.54
N SER A 502 -6.96 -18.29 24.16
CA SER A 502 -6.20 -18.05 22.93
C SER A 502 -6.07 -19.33 22.13
N ALA A 503 -5.88 -19.19 20.82
CA ALA A 503 -5.61 -20.31 19.93
C ALA A 503 -4.57 -19.93 18.87
N ILE A 504 -3.67 -20.86 18.57
CA ILE A 504 -2.73 -20.73 17.45
C ILE A 504 -3.52 -20.92 16.15
N LEU A 505 -3.51 -19.91 15.29
CA LEU A 505 -4.19 -19.96 13.99
C LEU A 505 -3.27 -20.45 12.87
N MET A 506 -1.96 -20.21 12.98
CA MET A 506 -0.98 -20.58 11.97
C MET A 506 0.41 -20.78 12.61
N GLU A 507 1.06 -21.91 12.37
CA GLU A 507 2.43 -22.19 12.86
C GLU A 507 3.23 -23.13 11.95
N HIS A 508 2.59 -24.15 11.38
CA HIS A 508 3.26 -25.14 10.52
C HIS A 508 2.58 -25.27 9.16
N ASP A 509 3.37 -25.56 8.13
CA ASP A 509 2.91 -25.86 6.79
C ASP A 509 2.30 -27.29 6.67
N GLN A 510 1.84 -27.62 5.47
CA GLN A 510 1.26 -28.93 5.13
C GLN A 510 2.24 -30.11 5.30
N ARG A 511 3.55 -29.84 5.39
CA ARG A 511 4.61 -30.84 5.57
C ARG A 511 5.08 -30.93 7.03
N GLY A 512 4.53 -30.09 7.91
CA GLY A 512 4.92 -30.01 9.32
C GLY A 512 6.16 -29.16 9.59
N ASN A 513 6.64 -28.38 8.61
CA ASN A 513 7.69 -27.41 8.85
C ASN A 513 7.09 -26.13 9.41
N ARG A 514 7.76 -25.47 10.37
CA ARG A 514 7.31 -24.15 10.82
C ARG A 514 7.32 -23.14 9.68
N TYR A 515 6.31 -22.26 9.67
CA TYR A 515 6.33 -21.11 8.78
C TYR A 515 7.49 -20.20 9.14
N GLN A 516 8.11 -19.65 8.10
CA GLN A 516 9.29 -18.81 8.21
C GLN A 516 9.16 -17.62 7.27
N PHE A 517 9.54 -16.45 7.75
CA PHE A 517 9.77 -15.31 6.88
C PHE A 517 11.14 -15.45 6.22
N GLU A 518 11.17 -15.22 4.91
CA GLU A 518 12.36 -15.26 4.08
C GLU A 518 12.19 -14.28 2.91
N LEU A 519 13.29 -13.67 2.44
CA LEU A 519 13.24 -12.69 1.36
C LEU A 519 13.49 -13.30 -0.02
N ARG A 520 14.09 -14.50 -0.07
CA ARG A 520 14.45 -15.20 -1.32
C ARG A 520 15.24 -14.30 -2.27
N GLY A 521 16.15 -13.50 -1.72
CA GLY A 521 16.98 -12.55 -2.48
C GLY A 521 16.32 -11.19 -2.77
N LYS A 522 15.09 -10.92 -2.31
CA LYS A 522 14.46 -9.60 -2.38
C LYS A 522 15.03 -8.64 -1.31
N ALA A 523 14.93 -7.33 -1.53
CA ALA A 523 15.33 -6.34 -0.52
C ALA A 523 14.29 -6.24 0.61
N GLU A 524 13.02 -6.37 0.27
CA GLU A 524 11.90 -6.42 1.20
C GLU A 524 10.79 -7.35 0.70
N SER A 525 9.91 -7.78 1.61
CA SER A 525 8.64 -8.44 1.31
C SER A 525 7.54 -7.94 2.23
N LEU A 526 6.29 -8.08 1.79
CA LEU A 526 5.11 -7.71 2.57
C LEU A 526 4.14 -8.90 2.58
N ASP A 527 3.83 -9.38 3.77
CA ASP A 527 2.82 -10.41 4.02
C ASP A 527 1.63 -9.78 4.75
N LEU A 528 0.42 -10.03 4.28
CA LEU A 528 -0.79 -9.39 4.79
C LEU A 528 -1.71 -10.46 5.38
N PHE A 529 -1.96 -10.38 6.68
CA PHE A 529 -2.89 -11.25 7.38
C PHE A 529 -4.06 -10.43 7.91
N LYS A 530 -5.27 -10.97 7.81
CA LYS A 530 -6.49 -10.36 8.34
C LYS A 530 -7.30 -11.41 9.08
N ILE A 531 -7.81 -11.08 10.25
CA ILE A 531 -8.87 -11.83 10.90
C ILE A 531 -10.22 -11.15 10.70
N LEU A 532 -11.25 -11.96 10.46
CA LEU A 532 -12.65 -11.57 10.58
C LEU A 532 -13.21 -12.19 11.86
N VAL A 533 -13.82 -11.37 12.70
CA VAL A 533 -14.41 -11.79 13.97
C VAL A 533 -15.92 -11.68 13.86
N THR A 534 -16.64 -12.76 14.11
CA THR A 534 -18.10 -12.85 13.96
C THR A 534 -18.75 -13.53 15.16
N ASN A 535 -20.05 -13.33 15.33
CA ASN A 535 -20.86 -14.00 16.37
C ASN A 535 -21.36 -15.38 15.95
N ARG A 536 -21.49 -15.61 14.64
CA ARG A 536 -21.93 -16.87 14.04
C ARG A 536 -20.93 -17.43 13.02
N PRO A 537 -21.01 -18.73 12.68
CA PRO A 537 -20.31 -19.28 11.52
C PRO A 537 -20.68 -18.55 10.23
N ILE A 538 -19.70 -18.42 9.33
CA ILE A 538 -19.84 -17.76 8.04
C ILE A 538 -19.35 -18.66 6.91
N GLN A 539 -19.78 -18.37 5.68
CA GLN A 539 -19.28 -19.04 4.49
C GLN A 539 -17.97 -18.40 4.02
N ASP A 540 -16.88 -18.68 4.72
CA ASP A 540 -15.56 -18.11 4.46
C ASP A 540 -14.99 -18.46 3.08
N GLN A 541 -15.50 -19.51 2.43
CA GLN A 541 -15.14 -19.85 1.04
C GLN A 541 -15.50 -18.73 0.05
N LEU A 542 -16.46 -17.87 0.38
CA LEU A 542 -16.85 -16.71 -0.44
C LEU A 542 -15.80 -15.59 -0.42
N LEU A 543 -14.87 -15.62 0.54
CA LEU A 543 -13.76 -14.68 0.64
C LEU A 543 -12.54 -15.15 -0.16
N ALA A 544 -12.48 -16.44 -0.49
CA ALA A 544 -11.34 -17.02 -1.20
C ALA A 544 -11.32 -16.54 -2.66
N GLN A 545 -10.13 -16.20 -3.12
CA GLN A 545 -9.88 -15.72 -4.48
C GLN A 545 -8.59 -16.35 -5.01
N GLU A 546 -8.64 -16.91 -6.21
CA GLU A 546 -7.44 -17.38 -6.89
C GLU A 546 -6.57 -16.19 -7.32
N GLY A 547 -5.29 -16.24 -6.97
CA GLY A 547 -4.31 -15.25 -7.41
C GLY A 547 -3.90 -15.41 -8.88
N PHE A 548 -3.06 -14.50 -9.35
CA PHE A 548 -2.43 -14.59 -10.66
C PHE A 548 -0.98 -14.10 -10.58
N ARG A 549 -0.13 -14.59 -11.48
CA ARG A 549 1.29 -14.22 -11.52
C ARG A 549 1.46 -12.84 -12.16
N PRO A 550 2.03 -11.85 -11.45
CA PRO A 550 2.41 -10.58 -12.06
C PRO A 550 3.50 -10.77 -13.13
N GLY A 551 3.54 -9.86 -14.11
CA GLY A 551 4.55 -9.84 -15.18
C GLY A 551 4.32 -10.84 -16.32
N GLU A 552 3.27 -11.66 -16.28
CA GLU A 552 3.01 -12.65 -17.33
C GLU A 552 2.59 -11.99 -18.65
N THR A 553 3.15 -12.47 -19.77
CA THR A 553 2.76 -12.09 -21.13
C THR A 553 2.01 -13.23 -21.80
N LYS A 554 0.81 -12.96 -22.31
CA LYS A 554 -0.02 -13.91 -23.07
C LYS A 554 -0.33 -13.39 -24.46
N GLU A 555 -0.36 -14.30 -25.43
CA GLU A 555 -0.71 -14.01 -26.81
C GLU A 555 -1.91 -14.84 -27.24
N TYR A 556 -2.96 -14.17 -27.75
CA TYR A 556 -4.20 -14.78 -28.20
C TYR A 556 -4.37 -14.62 -29.71
N GLN A 557 -4.34 -15.74 -30.43
CA GLN A 557 -4.49 -15.78 -31.89
C GLN A 557 -5.85 -16.35 -32.26
N ARG A 558 -6.55 -15.68 -33.18
CA ARG A 558 -7.85 -16.13 -33.70
C ARG A 558 -7.68 -17.42 -34.48
N SER A 559 -8.11 -18.55 -33.93
CA SER A 559 -8.16 -19.82 -34.67
C SER A 559 -9.40 -19.85 -35.57
N LYS A 560 -9.26 -20.43 -36.77
CA LYS A 560 -10.42 -20.66 -37.66
C LYS A 560 -11.28 -21.79 -37.07
N SER A 561 -12.52 -21.43 -36.72
CA SER A 561 -13.71 -22.25 -36.39
C SER A 561 -13.69 -23.11 -35.12
N VAL A 562 -14.51 -22.74 -34.12
CA VAL A 562 -15.80 -23.39 -33.80
C VAL A 562 -16.77 -22.29 -33.35
N ALA A 563 -18.00 -22.35 -33.82
CA ALA A 563 -19.05 -21.35 -33.61
C ALA A 563 -19.58 -21.33 -32.15
N ASP A 564 -19.95 -20.13 -31.72
CA ASP A 564 -20.91 -19.77 -30.67
C ASP A 564 -20.87 -20.52 -29.33
N ARG A 565 -20.34 -19.83 -28.31
CA ARG A 565 -21.00 -19.62 -26.99
C ARG A 565 -20.18 -18.65 -26.14
N GLY A 566 -20.80 -17.54 -25.77
CA GLY A 566 -20.21 -16.56 -24.86
C GLY A 566 -20.83 -15.17 -24.99
N GLY A 567 -22.16 -15.10 -25.09
CA GLY A 567 -22.87 -13.83 -25.05
C GLY A 567 -22.79 -13.27 -23.63
N LEU A 568 -22.10 -12.15 -23.46
CA LEU A 568 -22.11 -11.37 -22.23
C LEU A 568 -23.48 -10.72 -22.04
N GLY A 569 -24.17 -11.11 -20.97
CA GLY A 569 -25.50 -10.62 -20.62
C GLY A 569 -25.48 -9.19 -20.09
N GLN A 570 -26.35 -8.34 -20.64
CA GLN A 570 -26.55 -6.94 -20.23
C GLN A 570 -27.59 -6.83 -19.11
N ALA A 571 -27.36 -5.95 -18.14
CA ALA A 571 -28.38 -5.39 -17.24
C ALA A 571 -28.34 -3.84 -17.27
N ARG A 572 -29.51 -3.19 -17.17
CA ARG A 572 -29.69 -1.72 -17.15
C ARG A 572 -30.56 -1.32 -15.96
N PHE A 573 -30.20 -0.26 -15.21
CA PHE A 573 -31.13 0.53 -14.38
C PHE A 573 -30.74 2.02 -14.32
N ILE A 574 -31.72 2.86 -13.92
CA ILE A 574 -31.80 4.33 -14.01
C ILE A 574 -31.97 4.96 -12.60
N ASN A 575 -31.51 6.21 -12.49
CA ASN A 575 -31.23 7.09 -11.34
C ASN A 575 -32.31 7.49 -10.28
N ASP A 576 -31.74 7.87 -9.13
CA ASP A 576 -32.01 8.94 -8.11
C ASP A 576 -33.30 9.00 -7.29
N PHE A 577 -33.15 9.06 -5.95
CA PHE A 577 -33.58 10.15 -5.02
C PHE A 577 -33.21 9.82 -3.55
N TYR A 578 -32.78 10.85 -2.79
CA TYR A 578 -32.41 10.82 -1.36
C TYR A 578 -33.63 10.79 -0.42
N LEU A 579 -33.48 10.22 0.79
CA LEU A 579 -34.05 10.68 2.09
C LEU A 579 -33.63 9.78 3.28
N ASP A 580 -33.48 10.43 4.43
CA ASP A 580 -32.82 10.01 5.68
C ASP A 580 -33.42 8.78 6.41
N ALA A 581 -32.58 8.07 7.18
CA ALA A 581 -32.99 6.98 8.06
C ALA A 581 -32.58 7.23 9.52
N GLU A 582 -33.56 7.14 10.42
CA GLU A 582 -33.41 7.22 11.87
C GLU A 582 -32.98 5.88 12.51
N ASP A 583 -32.24 6.04 13.61
CA ASP A 583 -31.59 5.06 14.47
C ASP A 583 -32.46 3.89 14.97
N ALA A 584 -31.87 2.68 14.96
CA ALA A 584 -32.31 1.53 15.74
C ALA A 584 -31.30 1.22 16.87
N GLY A 585 -31.78 1.29 18.12
CA GLY A 585 -31.06 1.10 19.38
C GLY A 585 -30.55 -0.33 19.69
N PRO A 586 -30.34 -0.70 20.98
CA PRO A 586 -29.06 -1.23 21.43
C PRO A 586 -29.09 -2.70 21.91
N GLU A 587 -28.75 -3.66 21.02
CA GLU A 587 -28.23 -5.00 21.35
C GLU A 587 -27.24 -5.47 20.26
N GLU A 588 -26.20 -6.23 20.63
CA GLU A 588 -25.23 -6.83 19.69
C GLU A 588 -25.96 -7.84 18.78
N SER A 589 -25.97 -7.64 17.45
CA SER A 589 -26.64 -8.54 16.51
C SER A 589 -25.85 -9.85 16.32
N GLU A 590 -26.54 -10.96 16.06
CA GLU A 590 -25.90 -12.22 15.60
C GLU A 590 -25.17 -12.05 14.26
N SER A 591 -25.55 -11.04 13.47
CA SER A 591 -24.87 -10.66 12.23
C SER A 591 -23.75 -9.65 12.43
N ASP A 592 -23.44 -9.27 13.68
CA ASP A 592 -22.36 -8.32 13.97
C ASP A 592 -20.97 -8.96 13.75
N TRP A 593 -20.03 -8.13 13.31
CA TRP A 593 -18.70 -8.57 12.93
C TRP A 593 -17.74 -7.39 12.85
N PHE A 594 -16.43 -7.65 12.85
CA PHE A 594 -15.42 -6.66 12.46
C PHE A 594 -14.16 -7.34 11.94
N SER A 595 -13.21 -6.56 11.42
CA SER A 595 -11.92 -7.07 10.96
C SER A 595 -10.75 -6.47 11.73
N ARG A 596 -9.65 -7.22 11.80
CA ARG A 596 -8.35 -6.73 12.28
C ARG A 596 -7.25 -7.28 11.39
N SER A 597 -6.26 -6.46 11.05
CA SER A 597 -5.18 -6.85 10.14
C SER A 597 -3.81 -6.67 10.78
N ILE A 598 -2.84 -7.46 10.32
CA ILE A 598 -1.41 -7.23 10.56
C ILE A 598 -0.68 -7.34 9.22
N ALA A 599 0.06 -6.28 8.90
CA ALA A 599 0.99 -6.22 7.79
C ALA A 599 2.39 -6.57 8.30
N VAL A 600 3.03 -7.57 7.72
CA VAL A 600 4.37 -8.00 8.11
C VAL A 600 5.34 -7.60 7.02
N ARG A 601 6.18 -6.61 7.30
CA ARG A 601 7.22 -6.15 6.39
C ARG A 601 8.54 -6.77 6.77
N CYS A 602 9.07 -7.65 5.91
CA CYS A 602 10.41 -8.20 6.07
C CYS A 602 11.43 -7.32 5.35
N VAL A 603 12.56 -7.02 5.98
CA VAL A 603 13.60 -6.13 5.43
C VAL A 603 14.98 -6.79 5.51
N ALA A 604 15.73 -6.77 4.41
CA ALA A 604 17.09 -7.31 4.38
C ALA A 604 18.04 -6.44 5.21
N ARG A 605 18.79 -7.06 6.12
CA ARG A 605 19.91 -6.43 6.84
C ARG A 605 21.21 -7.09 6.44
N GLU A 606 22.19 -6.27 6.08
CA GLU A 606 23.44 -6.75 5.49
C GLU A 606 24.54 -6.92 6.56
N ALA A 607 24.57 -6.08 7.61
CA ALA A 607 25.58 -6.19 8.69
C ALA A 607 25.30 -5.25 9.88
N ARG A 608 26.06 -5.41 10.97
CA ARG A 608 26.07 -4.49 12.13
C ARG A 608 27.43 -3.81 12.28
N VAL A 609 27.46 -2.49 12.38
CA VAL A 609 28.68 -1.71 12.65
C VAL A 609 28.86 -1.49 14.16
N GLY A 610 30.12 -1.48 14.58
CA GLY A 610 30.57 -1.29 15.95
C GLY A 610 32.09 -1.28 15.96
N ALA A 611 32.74 -2.05 16.85
CA ALA A 611 34.20 -2.13 16.93
C ALA A 611 34.91 -2.67 15.66
N LYS A 612 34.17 -3.13 14.65
CA LYS A 612 34.67 -3.55 13.35
C LYS A 612 34.02 -2.75 12.23
N ALA A 613 34.80 -2.48 11.18
CA ALA A 613 34.30 -1.84 9.97
C ALA A 613 33.40 -2.82 9.21
N VAL A 614 32.41 -2.27 8.51
CA VAL A 614 31.46 -3.01 7.68
C VAL A 614 31.64 -2.57 6.23
N THR A 615 31.71 -3.54 5.32
CA THR A 615 31.75 -3.30 3.87
C THR A 615 30.47 -3.79 3.24
N LEU A 616 29.79 -2.94 2.48
CA LEU A 616 28.53 -3.24 1.79
C LEU A 616 28.70 -3.08 0.27
N ALA A 617 27.72 -3.56 -0.50
CA ALA A 617 27.67 -3.41 -1.96
C ALA A 617 28.96 -3.79 -2.71
N GLY A 618 29.66 -4.84 -2.26
CA GLY A 618 30.89 -5.32 -2.91
C GLY A 618 32.10 -4.39 -2.78
N GLY A 619 32.11 -3.46 -1.80
CA GLY A 619 33.22 -2.54 -1.56
C GLY A 619 32.88 -1.06 -1.80
N SER A 620 31.74 -0.79 -2.46
CA SER A 620 31.35 0.58 -2.82
C SER A 620 30.91 1.43 -1.63
N ILE A 621 30.60 0.81 -0.48
CA ILE A 621 30.35 1.49 0.80
C ILE A 621 31.19 0.80 1.87
N VAL A 622 31.97 1.58 2.61
CA VAL A 622 32.70 1.13 3.80
C VAL A 622 32.35 2.02 4.98
N VAL A 623 31.60 1.48 5.93
CA VAL A 623 31.35 2.15 7.22
C VAL A 623 32.47 1.75 8.17
N LYS A 624 33.27 2.73 8.63
CA LYS A 624 34.44 2.47 9.48
C LYS A 624 34.02 1.96 10.87
N ALA A 625 34.95 1.26 11.52
CA ALA A 625 34.77 0.82 12.89
C ALA A 625 34.59 2.03 13.81
N HIS A 626 33.75 1.88 14.83
CA HIS A 626 33.49 2.88 15.85
C HIS A 626 33.44 2.22 17.22
N SER A 627 34.17 2.77 18.20
CA SER A 627 34.31 2.15 19.52
C SER A 627 33.10 2.40 20.44
N GLY A 628 32.51 3.60 20.37
CA GLY A 628 31.37 4.02 21.20
C GLY A 628 29.98 3.98 20.56
N PHE A 629 29.88 3.66 19.26
CA PHE A 629 28.63 3.69 18.48
C PHE A 629 28.40 2.33 17.84
N GLN A 630 27.15 1.86 17.87
CA GLN A 630 26.75 0.62 17.19
C GLN A 630 25.45 0.85 16.43
N ALA A 631 25.30 0.21 15.28
CA ALA A 631 24.07 0.26 14.49
C ALA A 631 23.96 -0.92 13.53
N ASP A 632 22.74 -1.31 13.19
CA ASP A 632 22.45 -2.25 12.11
C ASP A 632 22.38 -1.49 10.78
N LEU A 633 22.97 -2.06 9.74
CA LEU A 633 23.10 -1.47 8.40
C LEU A 633 22.35 -2.31 7.37
N GLY A 634 21.51 -1.64 6.58
CA GLY A 634 20.78 -2.23 5.46
C GLY A 634 20.97 -1.42 4.18
N LEU A 635 20.75 -2.07 3.03
CA LEU A 635 20.64 -1.38 1.75
C LEU A 635 19.24 -1.57 1.21
N SER A 636 18.61 -0.48 0.82
CA SER A 636 17.32 -0.49 0.15
C SER A 636 17.40 0.29 -1.16
N ALA A 637 16.49 -0.05 -2.07
CA ALA A 637 16.25 0.78 -3.25
C ALA A 637 15.16 1.80 -2.91
N ALA A 638 15.37 3.03 -3.34
CA ALA A 638 14.38 4.08 -3.46
C ALA A 638 13.30 3.63 -4.44
N THR A 639 12.34 2.85 -3.98
CA THR A 639 11.14 2.58 -4.78
C THR A 639 10.25 3.80 -4.68
N PRO A 640 9.64 4.29 -5.78
CA PRO A 640 8.78 5.47 -5.75
C PRO A 640 7.57 5.36 -4.81
N ASN A 641 7.37 4.22 -4.13
CA ASN A 641 6.04 3.73 -3.91
C ASN A 641 5.81 2.78 -2.71
N SER A 642 6.61 2.91 -1.66
CA SER A 642 6.15 2.51 -0.31
C SER A 642 4.95 3.39 0.09
N ARG A 643 4.01 2.89 0.91
CA ARG A 643 2.74 3.58 1.25
C ARG A 643 2.86 4.88 2.05
N ASP A 644 4.06 5.28 2.45
CA ASP A 644 4.38 6.69 2.69
C ASP A 644 4.88 7.23 1.36
N LEU A 645 4.20 8.23 0.77
CA LEU A 645 4.70 9.07 -0.33
C LEU A 645 6.21 9.26 -0.15
N SER A 646 6.98 8.38 -0.80
CA SER A 646 8.30 8.12 -0.26
C SER A 646 9.11 9.37 -0.55
N VAL A 647 9.75 9.92 0.45
CA VAL A 647 10.66 11.05 0.28
C VAL A 647 11.72 10.75 -0.77
N MET A 648 11.94 9.45 -1.02
CA MET A 648 12.77 8.96 -2.10
C MET A 648 12.16 9.15 -3.50
N SER A 649 10.84 9.17 -3.70
CA SER A 649 10.23 9.64 -4.95
C SER A 649 10.45 11.14 -5.14
N VAL A 650 10.36 11.94 -4.06
CA VAL A 650 10.72 13.37 -4.10
C VAL A 650 12.21 13.52 -4.43
N ILE A 651 13.12 12.82 -3.75
CA ILE A 651 14.56 12.89 -4.02
C ILE A 651 14.91 12.36 -5.43
N THR A 652 14.21 11.34 -5.93
CA THR A 652 14.40 10.80 -7.28
C THR A 652 13.86 11.75 -8.35
N GLN A 653 12.66 12.30 -8.14
CA GLN A 653 12.05 13.32 -9.00
C GLN A 653 12.85 14.64 -8.98
N LEU A 654 13.46 14.97 -7.84
CA LEU A 654 14.42 16.06 -7.69
C LEU A 654 15.73 15.79 -8.45
N ALA A 655 16.18 14.53 -8.54
CA ALA A 655 17.37 14.16 -9.30
C ALA A 655 17.14 14.18 -10.83
N GLU A 656 15.92 13.83 -11.27
CA GLU A 656 15.54 13.81 -12.69
C GLU A 656 15.42 15.21 -13.34
N GLN A 657 15.30 16.29 -12.55
CA GLN A 657 15.10 17.66 -13.06
C GLN A 657 16.33 18.57 -12.87
N GLU A 658 17.27 18.53 -13.81
CA GLU A 658 18.39 19.51 -13.93
C GLU A 658 19.71 19.18 -13.20
N GLY A 659 20.34 18.03 -13.51
CA GLY A 659 21.80 17.87 -13.34
C GLY A 659 22.26 17.33 -11.98
N ALA A 660 21.40 16.62 -11.27
CA ALA A 660 21.76 15.73 -10.17
C ALA A 660 21.75 14.27 -10.62
N GLU A 661 22.56 13.43 -9.98
CA GLU A 661 22.53 11.99 -10.16
C GLU A 661 22.54 11.31 -8.78
N MET A 662 21.57 10.44 -8.50
CA MET A 662 21.58 9.67 -7.25
C MET A 662 22.62 8.55 -7.35
N LEU A 663 23.49 8.45 -6.35
CA LEU A 663 24.52 7.42 -6.31
C LEU A 663 23.87 6.03 -6.17
N GLN A 664 24.19 5.12 -7.09
CA GLN A 664 23.76 3.73 -7.04
C GLN A 664 24.86 2.86 -6.45
N PHE A 665 24.47 1.88 -5.63
CA PHE A 665 25.36 0.96 -4.95
C PHE A 665 25.35 -0.41 -5.64
N GLY A 666 26.50 -0.82 -6.20
CA GLY A 666 26.67 -2.13 -6.84
C GLY A 666 26.15 -2.22 -8.28
N ARG A 667 26.24 -3.43 -8.87
CA ARG A 667 25.69 -3.70 -10.22
C ARG A 667 24.18 -3.85 -10.14
N ALA A 668 23.46 -3.33 -11.14
CA ALA A 668 22.04 -3.60 -11.36
C ALA A 668 21.79 -5.11 -11.27
N SER A 669 21.27 -5.57 -10.15
CA SER A 669 20.83 -6.94 -10.00
C SER A 669 19.57 -7.10 -10.85
N ARG A 670 19.28 -8.32 -11.29
CA ARG A 670 18.03 -8.65 -12.00
C ARG A 670 16.79 -8.54 -11.09
N SER A 671 16.82 -7.69 -10.05
CA SER A 671 15.70 -7.45 -9.17
C SER A 671 14.77 -6.39 -9.78
N LEU A 672 13.47 -6.56 -9.53
CA LEU A 672 12.39 -5.66 -9.96
C LEU A 672 12.48 -4.24 -9.37
N PHE A 673 13.43 -3.97 -8.45
CA PHE A 673 13.51 -2.74 -7.67
C PHE A 673 14.73 -1.85 -8.00
N GLY A 674 15.50 -2.17 -9.05
CA GLY A 674 16.70 -1.41 -9.41
C GLY A 674 17.91 -1.68 -8.49
N ALA A 675 19.01 -0.97 -8.71
CA ALA A 675 20.18 -1.02 -7.83
C ALA A 675 19.91 -0.25 -6.52
N PRO A 676 20.34 -0.76 -5.35
CA PRO A 676 20.14 -0.06 -4.08
C PRO A 676 20.83 1.31 -4.11
N ASN A 677 20.20 2.32 -3.55
CA ASN A 677 20.66 3.72 -3.53
C ASN A 677 20.36 4.43 -2.20
N VAL A 678 19.87 3.68 -1.20
CA VAL A 678 19.64 4.13 0.17
C VAL A 678 20.41 3.24 1.14
N LEU A 679 21.15 3.88 2.06
CA LEU A 679 21.77 3.23 3.21
C LEU A 679 20.88 3.43 4.44
N GLU A 680 20.40 2.35 5.02
CA GLU A 680 19.58 2.37 6.23
C GLU A 680 20.44 2.08 7.46
N ILE A 681 20.33 2.93 8.49
CA ILE A 681 20.97 2.78 9.79
C ILE A 681 19.87 2.65 10.84
N THR A 682 19.76 1.48 11.46
CA THR A 682 18.69 1.15 12.41
C THR A 682 19.26 0.62 13.72
N GLY A 683 18.45 0.63 14.78
CA GLY A 683 18.81 -0.03 16.05
C GLY A 683 20.08 0.55 16.69
N TYR A 684 20.36 1.83 16.45
CA TYR A 684 21.61 2.47 16.84
C TYR A 684 21.64 2.95 18.29
N SER A 685 22.84 2.96 18.88
CA SER A 685 23.11 3.39 20.26
C SER A 685 24.49 4.07 20.38
N GLY A 686 24.66 4.95 21.36
CA GLY A 686 25.92 5.67 21.60
C GLY A 686 26.08 6.93 20.73
N GLU A 687 24.97 7.56 20.37
CA GLU A 687 24.90 8.74 19.49
C GLU A 687 25.66 9.97 20.07
N GLU A 688 25.76 10.05 21.39
CA GLU A 688 26.51 11.09 22.11
C GLU A 688 28.01 11.07 21.81
N THR A 689 28.56 9.91 21.42
CA THR A 689 30.00 9.77 21.12
C THR A 689 30.38 10.33 19.75
N LEU A 690 29.39 10.55 18.87
CA LEU A 690 29.60 11.00 17.49
C LEU A 690 30.15 12.42 17.41
N ALA A 691 29.90 13.25 18.43
CA ALA A 691 30.40 14.62 18.49
C ALA A 691 31.94 14.66 18.44
N ASP A 692 32.57 13.76 19.20
CA ASP A 692 34.02 13.66 19.33
C ASP A 692 34.63 12.75 18.23
N ASP A 693 34.04 11.57 18.00
CA ASP A 693 34.47 10.57 17.01
C ASP A 693 33.38 10.37 15.94
N PRO A 694 33.50 10.92 14.72
CA PRO A 694 32.41 10.89 13.74
C PRO A 694 32.19 9.50 13.14
N LEU A 695 30.92 9.15 12.89
CA LEU A 695 30.59 7.99 12.05
C LEU A 695 31.08 8.26 10.62
N THR A 696 32.08 7.48 10.20
CA THR A 696 32.77 7.68 8.93
C THR A 696 32.33 6.65 7.90
N ILE A 697 31.84 7.13 6.75
CA ILE A 697 31.36 6.33 5.63
C ILE A 697 32.20 6.68 4.39
N GLU A 698 32.93 5.72 3.85
CA GLU A 698 33.66 5.88 2.58
C GLU A 698 32.83 5.30 1.42
N LEU A 699 32.71 6.07 0.35
CA LEU A 699 31.85 5.80 -0.81
C LEU A 699 32.65 5.83 -2.11
N GLU A 700 32.40 4.87 -2.99
CA GLU A 700 32.88 4.90 -4.38
C GLU A 700 31.98 5.78 -5.25
N ALA A 701 32.08 7.10 -5.05
CA ALA A 701 31.19 8.08 -5.66
C ALA A 701 31.53 8.44 -7.12
N GLY A 702 32.73 8.12 -7.61
CA GLY A 702 33.16 8.41 -8.98
C GLY A 702 33.21 9.90 -9.34
N LEU A 703 33.45 10.78 -8.36
CA LEU A 703 33.36 12.23 -8.52
C LEU A 703 34.41 12.77 -9.50
N GLN A 704 33.96 13.50 -10.52
CA GLN A 704 34.79 14.25 -11.49
C GLN A 704 35.10 15.68 -11.03
N ALA A 705 35.89 16.43 -11.80
CA ALA A 705 36.16 17.84 -11.50
C ALA A 705 34.90 18.70 -11.69
N GLY A 706 34.49 19.42 -10.65
CA GLY A 706 33.25 20.22 -10.65
C GLY A 706 31.99 19.47 -10.19
N GLU A 707 32.12 18.19 -9.84
CA GLU A 707 31.07 17.40 -9.20
C GLU A 707 31.29 17.34 -7.68
N SER A 708 30.20 17.45 -6.92
CA SER A 708 30.21 17.35 -5.45
C SER A 708 29.15 16.33 -4.99
N LEU A 709 29.35 15.73 -3.81
CA LEU A 709 28.41 14.75 -3.25
C LEU A 709 27.64 15.37 -2.08
N LEU A 710 26.31 15.25 -2.09
CA LEU A 710 25.41 15.72 -1.06
C LEU A 710 24.71 14.54 -0.36
N PRO A 711 25.06 14.23 0.90
CA PRO A 711 24.34 13.26 1.70
C PRO A 711 23.07 13.89 2.28
N LEU A 712 21.95 13.18 2.12
CA LEU A 712 20.62 13.59 2.57
C LEU A 712 20.01 12.52 3.48
N THR A 713 19.19 12.98 4.43
CA THR A 713 18.36 12.14 5.30
C THR A 713 16.96 12.73 5.43
N PHE A 714 16.04 11.97 6.04
CA PHE A 714 14.66 12.37 6.26
C PHE A 714 14.24 12.14 7.72
N ASP A 715 13.46 13.05 8.29
CA ASP A 715 13.05 13.02 9.71
C ASP A 715 11.58 12.62 9.95
N GLY A 716 10.84 12.28 8.88
CA GLY A 716 9.39 12.03 8.92
C GLY A 716 8.55 13.12 8.25
N GLN A 717 9.10 14.32 8.03
CA GLN A 717 8.40 15.44 7.38
C GLN A 717 9.27 16.26 6.40
N HIS A 718 10.60 16.27 6.56
CA HIS A 718 11.53 17.13 5.84
C HIS A 718 12.84 16.44 5.41
N ILE A 719 13.39 16.87 4.26
CA ILE A 719 14.71 16.47 3.75
C ILE A 719 15.79 17.30 4.46
N LEU A 720 16.80 16.66 5.04
CA LEU A 720 17.88 17.30 5.78
C LEU A 720 19.25 16.92 5.19
N PRO A 721 20.15 17.88 4.94
CA PRO A 721 21.55 17.55 4.63
C PRO A 721 22.25 17.01 5.88
N VAL A 722 23.06 15.96 5.71
CA VAL A 722 23.73 15.28 6.83
C VAL A 722 25.19 15.00 6.55
N GLY A 723 26.01 15.13 7.60
CA GLY A 723 27.44 14.87 7.53
C GLY A 723 28.24 15.90 6.74
N GLU A 724 29.55 15.71 6.75
CA GLU A 724 30.53 16.50 6.00
C GLU A 724 31.20 15.62 4.96
N VAL A 725 31.38 16.16 3.75
CA VAL A 725 31.99 15.43 2.64
C VAL A 725 33.42 15.90 2.42
N GLU A 726 34.32 14.94 2.34
CA GLU A 726 35.70 15.11 1.91
C GLU A 726 35.94 14.28 0.65
N ARG A 727 36.41 14.91 -0.43
CA ARG A 727 36.82 14.20 -1.64
C ARG A 727 38.19 13.55 -1.40
N LEU A 728 38.25 12.24 -1.56
CA LEU A 728 39.48 11.46 -1.45
C LEU A 728 40.15 11.33 -2.83
N THR A 729 41.38 10.82 -2.85
CA THR A 729 42.05 10.43 -4.10
C THR A 729 41.19 9.40 -4.85
N ASP A 730 41.32 9.37 -6.18
CA ASP A 730 40.73 8.32 -7.03
C ASP A 730 39.20 8.41 -7.22
N GLY A 731 38.58 9.55 -6.87
CA GLY A 731 37.15 9.79 -7.08
C GLY A 731 36.23 9.25 -5.98
N LYS A 732 36.81 8.74 -4.88
CA LYS A 732 36.07 8.35 -3.66
C LYS A 732 35.66 9.57 -2.83
N ALA A 733 34.65 9.41 -2.00
CA ALA A 733 34.20 10.41 -1.05
C ALA A 733 34.15 9.83 0.36
N ARG A 734 34.53 10.62 1.36
CA ARG A 734 34.34 10.32 2.77
C ARG A 734 33.23 11.20 3.33
N VAL A 735 32.24 10.59 3.96
CA VAL A 735 31.16 11.27 4.67
C VAL A 735 31.36 11.06 6.17
N SER A 736 31.46 12.16 6.92
CA SER A 736 31.68 12.17 8.36
C SER A 736 30.45 12.72 9.08
N ILE A 737 29.79 11.91 9.90
CA ILE A 737 28.55 12.30 10.61
C ILE A 737 28.83 12.44 12.10
N ARG A 738 28.81 13.69 12.60
CA ARG A 738 29.03 14.02 14.02
C ARG A 738 27.75 14.10 14.86
N GLN A 739 26.61 14.26 14.20
CA GLN A 739 25.31 14.34 14.85
C GLN A 739 24.28 13.71 13.93
N LEU A 740 23.47 12.82 14.49
CA LEU A 740 22.28 12.30 13.82
C LEU A 740 21.12 13.28 14.03
N PRO A 741 20.25 13.51 13.02
CA PRO A 741 19.07 14.35 13.20
C PRO A 741 18.17 13.84 14.33
N GLU A 742 17.52 14.76 15.05
CA GLU A 742 16.44 14.38 15.96
C GLU A 742 15.24 13.91 15.13
N ASN A 743 14.92 12.61 15.18
CA ASN A 743 13.75 12.08 14.48
C ASN A 743 12.47 12.71 15.05
N GLY A 744 11.83 13.57 14.26
CA GLY A 744 10.60 14.30 14.61
C GLY A 744 9.33 13.43 14.57
N ALA A 745 9.37 12.31 13.87
CA ALA A 745 8.29 11.32 13.91
C ALA A 745 8.58 10.28 15.01
N ARG A 746 7.75 10.30 16.06
CA ARG A 746 7.30 9.06 16.68
C ARG A 746 6.51 8.28 15.61
N SER A 747 7.18 7.67 14.63
CA SER A 747 6.59 6.51 13.98
C SER A 747 6.32 5.53 15.12
N ARG A 748 5.14 4.93 15.14
CA ARG A 748 4.78 3.92 16.15
C ARG A 748 5.63 2.63 16.04
N SER A 749 6.73 2.65 15.26
CA SER A 749 7.75 1.61 15.21
C SER A 749 8.80 1.84 16.30
N LEU A 750 8.93 0.89 17.22
CA LEU A 750 9.80 0.93 18.40
C LEU A 750 11.34 0.94 18.12
N THR A 751 11.80 1.23 16.91
CA THR A 751 13.22 1.32 16.56
C THR A 751 13.54 2.61 15.78
N LYS A 752 14.53 3.38 16.24
CA LYS A 752 15.07 4.55 15.53
C LYS A 752 15.68 4.07 14.20
N ALA A 753 15.16 4.56 13.07
CA ALA A 753 15.69 4.29 11.73
C ALA A 753 16.11 5.60 11.05
N LEU A 754 17.30 5.61 10.47
CA LEU A 754 17.86 6.72 9.71
C LEU A 754 18.12 6.23 8.27
N LYS A 755 17.55 6.91 7.28
CA LYS A 755 17.74 6.58 5.86
C LYS A 755 18.61 7.63 5.20
N LEU A 756 19.74 7.20 4.62
CA LEU A 756 20.72 8.05 3.97
C LEU A 756 20.69 7.85 2.45
N ALA A 757 20.52 8.93 1.71
CA ALA A 757 20.67 8.98 0.25
C ALA A 757 21.83 9.90 -0.12
N PHE A 758 22.49 9.66 -1.26
CA PHE A 758 23.64 10.45 -1.69
C PHE A 758 23.45 10.93 -3.12
N LEU A 759 23.44 12.26 -3.31
CA LEU A 759 23.24 12.88 -4.61
C LEU A 759 24.53 13.50 -5.10
N LYS A 760 24.93 13.17 -6.32
CA LYS A 760 25.99 13.84 -7.05
C LYS A 760 25.42 15.08 -7.73
N LEU A 761 26.02 16.24 -7.49
CA LEU A 761 25.60 17.53 -8.04
C LEU A 761 26.65 18.05 -9.02
N VAL A 762 26.21 18.63 -10.15
CA VAL A 762 27.09 19.33 -11.10
C VAL A 762 26.94 20.84 -10.94
N LEU A 763 28.00 21.52 -10.51
CA LEU A 763 28.03 22.99 -10.42
C LEU A 763 28.33 23.57 -11.81
N ARG A 764 27.31 24.12 -12.49
CA ARG A 764 27.50 24.81 -13.78
C ARG A 764 28.22 26.14 -13.57
N GLN A 765 29.49 26.22 -13.98
CA GLN A 765 30.30 27.43 -13.89
C GLN A 765 30.02 28.42 -15.02
N ASP A 766 29.46 27.96 -16.15
CA ASP A 766 29.10 28.79 -17.30
C ASP A 766 27.58 28.99 -17.35
N ARG A 767 27.08 30.02 -16.65
CA ARG A 767 25.72 30.54 -16.87
C ARG A 767 25.80 31.83 -17.70
N PRO A 768 25.64 31.75 -19.03
CA PRO A 768 25.47 32.92 -19.88
C PRO A 768 24.38 33.87 -19.33
N GLN A 769 24.63 35.17 -19.41
CA GLN A 769 23.70 36.21 -18.98
C GLN A 769 22.60 36.36 -20.02
N TYR A 770 21.39 35.89 -19.68
CA TYR A 770 20.26 35.78 -20.59
C TYR A 770 19.19 36.82 -20.27
N LEU A 771 18.76 37.56 -21.29
CA LEU A 771 17.50 38.30 -21.27
C LEU A 771 16.48 37.50 -22.06
N ARG A 772 15.35 37.14 -21.44
CA ARG A 772 14.31 36.29 -22.03
C ARG A 772 12.95 36.96 -21.94
N TRP A 773 12.05 36.62 -22.85
CA TRP A 773 10.63 36.97 -22.73
C TRP A 773 9.83 35.79 -22.20
N VAL A 774 8.75 36.08 -21.47
CA VAL A 774 7.89 35.06 -20.86
C VAL A 774 6.67 34.79 -21.75
N ASP A 775 6.47 33.51 -22.10
CA ASP A 775 5.32 33.00 -22.82
C ASP A 775 4.30 32.40 -21.84
N TYR A 776 3.19 33.12 -21.65
CA TYR A 776 2.03 32.67 -20.87
C TYR A 776 0.97 31.96 -21.71
N GLY A 777 1.20 31.73 -23.01
CA GLY A 777 0.22 31.11 -23.92
C GLY A 777 0.13 29.59 -23.83
N GLN A 778 0.92 28.94 -22.98
CA GLN A 778 0.99 27.48 -22.83
C GLN A 778 0.62 27.03 -21.41
N ALA A 779 0.32 25.74 -21.24
CA ALA A 779 -0.03 25.15 -19.94
C ALA A 779 1.07 25.25 -18.86
N LYS A 780 2.34 25.47 -19.27
CA LYS A 780 3.45 25.83 -18.38
C LYS A 780 4.09 27.11 -18.86
N VAL A 781 4.40 28.02 -17.94
CA VAL A 781 5.09 29.28 -18.23
C VAL A 781 6.48 28.96 -18.79
N ARG A 782 6.82 29.51 -19.96
CA ARG A 782 8.13 29.28 -20.60
C ARG A 782 8.87 30.60 -20.80
N ARG A 783 10.17 30.60 -20.55
CA ARG A 783 11.07 31.73 -20.85
C ARG A 783 11.83 31.43 -22.15
N GLN A 784 11.80 32.38 -23.08
CA GLN A 784 12.42 32.22 -24.40
C GLN A 784 13.47 33.31 -24.65
N ASP A 785 14.65 32.91 -25.11
CA ASP A 785 15.77 33.79 -25.47
C ASP A 785 15.72 34.27 -26.92
N GLN A 786 15.08 33.50 -27.81
CA GLN A 786 14.89 33.88 -29.21
C GLN A 786 13.75 34.89 -29.38
N GLY A 787 13.97 35.88 -30.25
CA GLY A 787 12.95 36.85 -30.65
C GLY A 787 12.65 37.95 -29.63
N VAL A 788 13.47 38.11 -28.58
CA VAL A 788 13.29 39.13 -27.52
C VAL A 788 13.12 40.53 -28.11
N ALA A 789 13.98 40.95 -29.04
CA ALA A 789 13.88 42.28 -29.67
C ALA A 789 12.55 42.50 -30.42
N ALA A 790 12.00 41.44 -31.04
CA ALA A 790 10.71 41.54 -31.73
C ALA A 790 9.55 41.72 -30.74
N LYS A 791 9.57 41.00 -29.61
CA LYS A 791 8.59 41.14 -28.52
C LYS A 791 8.69 42.52 -27.87
N VAL A 792 9.89 42.98 -27.58
CA VAL A 792 10.14 44.32 -27.04
C VAL A 792 9.63 45.40 -28.00
N LYS A 793 9.88 45.27 -29.30
CA LYS A 793 9.38 46.22 -30.31
C LYS A 793 7.85 46.35 -30.29
N ALA A 794 7.13 45.26 -30.05
CA ALA A 794 5.67 45.25 -30.00
C ALA A 794 5.07 45.75 -28.68
N ALA A 795 5.86 45.80 -27.60
CA ALA A 795 5.42 46.18 -26.26
C ALA A 795 5.67 47.67 -25.96
N LYS A 796 4.80 48.25 -25.12
CA LYS A 796 4.98 49.61 -24.56
C LYS A 796 5.25 49.57 -23.06
N ASN A 797 4.55 48.74 -22.30
CA ASN A 797 4.71 48.57 -20.86
C ASN A 797 5.40 47.24 -20.57
N ILE A 798 6.64 47.28 -20.07
CA ILE A 798 7.50 46.11 -19.88
C ILE A 798 7.81 45.96 -18.39
N LEU A 799 7.62 44.74 -17.87
CA LEU A 799 8.08 44.34 -16.55
C LEU A 799 9.32 43.47 -16.69
N LEU A 800 10.44 43.88 -16.11
CA LEU A 800 11.66 43.11 -16.04
C LEU A 800 11.83 42.50 -14.65
N VAL A 801 12.01 41.18 -14.61
CA VAL A 801 12.15 40.41 -13.39
C VAL A 801 13.59 39.93 -13.24
N ILE A 802 14.19 40.16 -12.06
CA ILE A 802 15.60 39.88 -11.78
C ILE A 802 15.72 39.05 -10.50
N HIS A 803 16.32 37.87 -10.60
CA HIS A 803 16.51 36.96 -9.46
C HIS A 803 17.62 37.42 -8.52
N GLY A 804 17.65 36.86 -7.29
CA GLY A 804 18.72 37.06 -6.32
C GLY A 804 19.92 36.11 -6.48
N ILE A 805 20.68 35.93 -5.40
CA ILE A 805 21.85 35.03 -5.34
C ILE A 805 21.51 33.54 -5.53
N ILE A 806 20.24 33.17 -5.61
CA ILE A 806 19.77 31.79 -5.69
C ILE A 806 19.49 31.36 -7.15
N GLY A 807 19.38 32.33 -8.08
CA GLY A 807 19.71 32.07 -9.49
C GLY A 807 18.60 31.60 -10.44
N ASP A 808 17.30 31.84 -10.19
CA ASP A 808 16.26 31.53 -11.18
C ASP A 808 15.07 32.51 -11.15
N THR A 809 14.73 33.09 -12.31
CA THR A 809 13.56 33.95 -12.49
C THR A 809 12.26 33.19 -12.79
N GLN A 810 12.26 31.87 -13.02
CA GLN A 810 11.04 31.12 -13.34
C GLN A 810 9.90 31.31 -12.32
N PRO A 811 10.13 31.14 -11.00
CA PRO A 811 9.03 31.24 -10.02
C PRO A 811 8.51 32.69 -9.94
N MET A 812 9.39 33.67 -10.11
CA MET A 812 9.01 35.07 -10.14
C MET A 812 8.18 35.40 -11.39
N ALA A 813 8.51 34.82 -12.55
CA ALA A 813 7.73 34.95 -13.78
C ALA A 813 6.34 34.35 -13.62
N GLU A 814 6.22 33.18 -12.98
CA GLU A 814 4.93 32.55 -12.68
C GLU A 814 4.08 33.41 -11.73
N CYS A 815 4.68 33.95 -10.67
CA CYS A 815 4.02 34.83 -9.71
C CYS A 815 3.45 36.10 -10.38
N VAL A 816 4.16 36.71 -11.33
CA VAL A 816 3.69 37.94 -12.00
C VAL A 816 2.77 37.70 -13.21
N ALA A 817 2.40 36.46 -13.51
CA ALA A 817 1.49 36.13 -14.61
C ALA A 817 0.18 36.95 -14.60
N PRO A 818 -0.48 37.19 -13.45
CA PRO A 818 -1.70 38.00 -13.41
C PRO A 818 -1.50 39.45 -13.88
N LEU A 819 -0.29 40.00 -13.76
CA LEU A 819 0.01 41.37 -14.21
C LEU A 819 0.06 41.49 -15.73
N GLN A 820 0.48 40.43 -16.43
CA GLN A 820 0.45 40.37 -17.88
C GLN A 820 -0.97 40.04 -18.38
N GLN A 821 -1.64 39.07 -17.75
CA GLN A 821 -2.98 38.64 -18.12
C GLN A 821 -4.05 39.73 -17.93
N SER A 822 -3.90 40.58 -16.90
CA SER A 822 -4.76 41.75 -16.68
C SER A 822 -4.50 42.90 -17.65
N GLY A 823 -3.49 42.80 -18.52
CA GLY A 823 -3.10 43.86 -19.45
C GLY A 823 -2.35 45.03 -18.80
N ARG A 824 -1.91 44.90 -17.54
CA ARG A 824 -1.12 45.95 -16.87
C ARG A 824 0.30 46.08 -17.44
N TYR A 825 0.88 44.96 -17.87
CA TYR A 825 2.12 44.92 -18.64
C TYR A 825 1.89 44.15 -19.94
N ASP A 826 2.43 44.65 -21.04
CA ASP A 826 2.33 44.02 -22.36
C ASP A 826 3.31 42.85 -22.49
N LEU A 827 4.42 42.92 -21.76
CA LEU A 827 5.54 41.99 -21.84
C LEU A 827 6.20 41.82 -20.47
N VAL A 828 6.45 40.58 -20.09
CA VAL A 828 7.34 40.24 -18.98
C VAL A 828 8.66 39.75 -19.56
N LEU A 829 9.75 40.37 -19.13
CA LEU A 829 11.12 39.95 -19.39
C LEU A 829 11.73 39.37 -18.12
N THR A 830 12.65 38.43 -18.28
CA THR A 830 13.47 37.92 -17.18
C THR A 830 14.96 38.10 -17.50
N PHE A 831 15.74 38.39 -16.46
CA PHE A 831 17.20 38.45 -16.56
C PHE A 831 17.83 37.43 -15.61
N ASP A 832 18.45 36.40 -16.20
CA ASP A 832 19.17 35.35 -15.47
C ASP A 832 20.68 35.52 -15.68
N TYR A 833 21.47 35.37 -14.61
CA TYR A 833 22.91 35.65 -14.62
C TYR A 833 23.70 34.77 -13.63
N GLU A 834 25.01 34.70 -13.79
CA GLU A 834 25.92 34.01 -12.86
C GLU A 834 26.08 34.81 -11.56
N ASN A 835 25.86 34.14 -10.43
CA ASN A 835 25.45 34.76 -9.18
C ASN A 835 26.43 34.55 -8.01
N LEU A 836 27.56 33.87 -8.20
CA LEU A 836 28.55 33.58 -7.16
C LEU A 836 29.91 34.26 -7.39
N ASN A 837 30.38 34.28 -8.64
CA ASN A 837 31.75 34.68 -8.99
C ASN A 837 31.85 36.01 -9.74
N THR A 838 30.77 36.45 -10.38
CA THR A 838 30.73 37.68 -11.17
C THR A 838 30.42 38.88 -10.27
N PRO A 839 31.28 39.92 -10.23
CA PRO A 839 31.01 41.15 -9.48
C PRO A 839 29.67 41.79 -9.86
N ILE A 840 28.97 42.38 -8.88
CA ILE A 840 27.62 42.97 -9.07
C ILE A 840 27.65 44.07 -10.15
N GLY A 841 28.72 44.86 -10.21
CA GLY A 841 28.89 45.92 -11.22
C GLY A 841 29.00 45.39 -12.65
N ASP A 842 29.67 44.25 -12.84
CA ASP A 842 29.83 43.62 -14.16
C ASP A 842 28.50 43.02 -14.63
N THR A 843 27.75 42.40 -13.72
CA THR A 843 26.38 41.92 -13.97
C THR A 843 25.43 43.08 -14.32
N ALA A 844 25.56 44.23 -13.67
CA ALA A 844 24.77 45.42 -13.97
C ALA A 844 25.13 46.04 -15.33
N ALA A 845 26.40 46.01 -15.73
CA ALA A 845 26.82 46.43 -17.07
C ALA A 845 26.25 45.50 -18.14
N ALA A 846 26.30 44.19 -17.91
CA ALA A 846 25.70 43.21 -18.79
C ALA A 846 24.18 43.37 -18.94
N LEU A 847 23.48 43.68 -17.85
CA LEU A 847 22.05 44.01 -17.88
C LEU A 847 21.77 45.15 -18.86
N GLY A 848 22.54 46.24 -18.78
CA GLY A 848 22.44 47.38 -19.69
C GLY A 848 22.66 47.00 -21.15
N GLU A 849 23.70 46.23 -21.43
CA GLU A 849 23.98 45.75 -22.80
C GLU A 849 22.85 44.89 -23.35
N ARG A 850 22.29 43.96 -22.56
CA ARG A 850 21.17 43.12 -22.98
C ARG A 850 19.89 43.92 -23.24
N LEU A 851 19.59 44.92 -22.41
CA LEU A 851 18.44 45.81 -22.64
C LEU A 851 18.61 46.62 -23.93
N ARG A 852 19.82 47.15 -24.16
CA ARG A 852 20.16 47.89 -25.39
C ARG A 852 20.06 47.01 -26.63
N GLU A 853 20.59 45.79 -26.58
CA GLU A 853 20.49 44.79 -27.66
C GLU A 853 19.03 44.41 -27.97
N ALA A 854 18.17 44.37 -26.96
CA ALA A 854 16.74 44.10 -27.12
C ALA A 854 15.94 45.29 -27.67
N GLY A 855 16.56 46.47 -27.81
CA GLY A 855 15.90 47.69 -28.30
C GLY A 855 15.19 48.48 -27.21
N ILE A 856 15.68 48.40 -25.97
CA ILE A 856 15.25 49.24 -24.84
C ILE A 856 16.35 50.27 -24.55
N GLY A 857 16.01 51.55 -24.57
CA GLY A 857 16.97 52.65 -24.40
C GLY A 857 16.31 54.03 -24.36
N THR A 858 17.10 55.09 -24.22
CA THR A 858 16.58 56.45 -24.04
C THR A 858 15.74 56.88 -25.25
N GLY A 859 14.51 57.35 -25.01
CA GLY A 859 13.60 57.85 -26.05
C GLY A 859 12.91 56.76 -26.90
N ASP A 860 12.93 55.51 -26.46
CA ASP A 860 12.29 54.38 -27.14
C ASP A 860 10.75 54.36 -27.07
N GLY A 861 10.16 55.27 -26.27
CA GLY A 861 8.72 55.38 -26.05
C GLY A 861 8.13 54.25 -25.20
N LYS A 862 8.97 53.50 -24.47
CA LYS A 862 8.59 52.39 -23.61
C LYS A 862 8.54 52.83 -22.15
N ARG A 863 7.83 52.05 -21.34
CA ARG A 863 7.81 52.14 -19.89
C ARG A 863 8.39 50.86 -19.30
N LEU A 864 9.56 50.94 -18.66
CA LEU A 864 10.25 49.80 -18.07
C LEU A 864 10.16 49.85 -16.53
N SER A 865 9.47 48.88 -15.95
CA SER A 865 9.48 48.62 -14.51
C SER A 865 10.40 47.43 -14.21
N ILE A 866 11.25 47.54 -13.20
CA ILE A 866 12.06 46.43 -12.69
C ILE A 866 11.46 45.91 -11.39
N LEU A 867 11.27 44.60 -11.29
CA LEU A 867 10.98 43.87 -10.06
C LEU A 867 12.17 42.96 -9.75
N ALA A 868 12.90 43.29 -8.69
CA ALA A 868 14.14 42.62 -8.34
C ALA A 868 14.07 42.00 -6.95
N HIS A 869 14.61 40.80 -6.82
CA HIS A 869 14.71 40.07 -5.56
C HIS A 869 16.14 40.10 -5.02
N SER A 870 16.29 40.33 -3.72
CA SER A 870 17.55 40.14 -3.00
C SER A 870 18.71 40.84 -3.73
N MET A 871 19.80 40.13 -4.03
CA MET A 871 20.95 40.64 -4.76
C MET A 871 20.62 41.26 -6.13
N GLY A 872 19.57 40.79 -6.83
CA GLY A 872 19.13 41.37 -8.09
C GLY A 872 18.72 42.85 -7.95
N GLY A 873 18.28 43.26 -6.75
CA GLY A 873 18.00 44.67 -6.46
C GLY A 873 19.27 45.53 -6.43
N LEU A 874 20.41 44.98 -5.98
CA LEU A 874 21.69 45.67 -6.03
C LEU A 874 22.19 45.82 -7.47
N VAL A 875 22.01 44.78 -8.31
CA VAL A 875 22.28 44.82 -9.75
C VAL A 875 21.46 45.94 -10.41
N ALA A 876 20.15 45.98 -10.15
CA ALA A 876 19.27 46.99 -10.71
C ALA A 876 19.64 48.41 -10.24
N ARG A 877 19.91 48.59 -8.94
CA ARG A 877 20.33 49.88 -8.39
C ARG A 877 21.63 50.36 -9.01
N TYR A 878 22.64 49.50 -9.11
CA TYR A 878 23.92 49.89 -9.71
C TYR A 878 23.76 50.29 -11.18
N TYR A 879 22.93 49.56 -11.94
CA TYR A 879 22.60 49.93 -13.31
C TYR A 879 21.94 51.32 -13.41
N ILE A 880 20.93 51.58 -12.56
CA ILE A 880 20.18 52.84 -12.55
C ILE A 880 21.04 54.02 -12.08
N GLU A 881 21.75 53.85 -10.97
CA GLU A 881 22.40 54.92 -10.22
C GLU A 881 23.82 55.21 -10.75
N ASN A 882 24.52 54.22 -11.32
CA ASN A 882 25.92 54.35 -11.72
C ASN A 882 26.18 54.12 -13.22
N LEU A 883 25.26 53.48 -13.96
CA LEU A 883 25.44 53.14 -15.39
C LEU A 883 24.40 53.81 -16.31
N ASN A 884 23.90 54.99 -15.93
CA ASN A 884 22.90 55.78 -16.67
C ASN A 884 21.54 55.09 -16.90
N GLY A 885 21.25 53.98 -16.21
CA GLY A 885 19.97 53.28 -16.34
C GLY A 885 18.76 54.13 -15.93
N LYS A 886 18.95 55.22 -15.17
CA LYS A 886 17.91 56.21 -14.85
C LYS A 886 17.22 56.84 -16.07
N GLU A 887 17.86 56.85 -17.24
CA GLU A 887 17.25 57.38 -18.48
C GLU A 887 16.30 56.38 -19.15
N VAL A 888 16.34 55.11 -18.72
CA VAL A 888 15.65 53.98 -19.36
C VAL A 888 14.62 53.34 -18.44
N VAL A 889 14.88 53.30 -17.13
CA VAL A 889 14.01 52.64 -16.15
C VAL A 889 13.05 53.66 -15.54
N ASP A 890 11.75 53.38 -15.61
CA ASP A 890 10.72 54.25 -15.02
C ASP A 890 10.47 53.96 -13.54
N ARG A 891 10.69 52.71 -13.09
CA ARG A 891 10.38 52.30 -11.73
C ARG A 891 11.19 51.09 -11.29
N LEU A 892 11.64 51.09 -10.03
CA LEU A 892 12.24 49.93 -9.39
C LEU A 892 11.39 49.45 -8.19
N LEU A 893 11.08 48.16 -8.14
CA LEU A 893 10.55 47.46 -6.97
C LEU A 893 11.60 46.46 -6.49
N MET A 894 11.90 46.51 -5.20
CA MET A 894 12.86 45.66 -4.53
C MET A 894 12.17 44.82 -3.46
N ALA A 895 12.40 43.51 -3.47
CA ALA A 895 11.93 42.58 -2.43
C ALA A 895 13.14 41.97 -1.71
N GLY A 896 13.28 42.25 -0.42
CA GLY A 896 14.37 41.70 0.40
C GLY A 896 15.80 42.11 0.00
N THR A 897 15.98 43.19 -0.76
CA THR A 897 17.32 43.61 -1.24
C THR A 897 18.23 44.04 -0.08
N PRO A 898 19.46 43.51 0.05
CA PRO A 898 20.38 43.89 1.13
C PRO A 898 21.08 45.22 0.86
N ASN A 899 20.35 46.33 0.95
CA ASN A 899 20.86 47.67 0.62
C ASN A 899 22.00 48.16 1.55
N ALA A 900 22.11 47.61 2.76
CA ALA A 900 23.26 47.81 3.66
C ALA A 900 24.05 46.51 3.97
N GLY A 901 23.87 45.47 3.14
CA GLY A 901 24.57 44.20 3.27
C GLY A 901 23.77 43.13 4.01
N SER A 902 24.33 41.93 4.09
CA SER A 902 23.66 40.76 4.68
C SER A 902 24.63 39.96 5.56
N ALA A 903 24.15 39.47 6.71
CA ALA A 903 24.92 38.57 7.56
C ALA A 903 25.19 37.22 6.88
N ILE A 904 24.34 36.83 5.91
CA ILE A 904 24.55 35.66 5.06
C ILE A 904 25.80 35.80 4.18
N ALA A 905 26.32 37.01 3.91
CA ALA A 905 27.59 37.16 3.19
C ALA A 905 28.79 36.53 3.94
N GLN A 906 28.65 36.26 5.24
CA GLN A 906 29.63 35.53 6.05
C GLN A 906 29.44 34.00 6.00
N LEU A 907 28.60 33.46 5.10
CA LEU A 907 28.37 32.01 4.93
C LEU A 907 29.66 31.23 4.70
N THR A 908 30.63 31.84 4.01
CA THR A 908 31.95 31.27 3.72
C THR A 908 32.78 31.00 4.98
N LYS A 909 32.41 31.61 6.13
CA LYS A 909 33.11 31.46 7.42
C LYS A 909 32.43 30.47 8.37
N TYR A 910 31.16 30.11 8.16
CA TYR A 910 30.36 29.30 9.11
C TYR A 910 29.51 28.23 8.38
N ARG A 911 29.99 26.98 8.36
CA ARG A 911 29.38 25.86 7.64
C ARG A 911 27.98 25.48 8.13
N ASP A 912 27.68 25.69 9.41
CA ASP A 912 26.37 25.34 9.99
C ASP A 912 25.22 26.19 9.45
N TYR A 913 25.52 27.40 8.99
CA TYR A 913 24.54 28.32 8.40
C TYR A 913 24.08 27.89 7.02
N ALA A 914 24.99 27.32 6.22
CA ALA A 914 24.67 26.82 4.90
C ALA A 914 23.88 25.50 4.96
N LYS A 915 24.08 24.65 5.97
CA LYS A 915 23.23 23.46 6.21
C LYS A 915 21.77 23.85 6.47
N ILE A 916 21.54 24.91 7.25
CA ILE A 916 20.20 25.46 7.52
C ILE A 916 19.55 25.98 6.23
N LEU A 917 20.27 26.80 5.44
CA LEU A 917 19.76 27.34 4.18
C LEU A 917 19.50 26.25 3.13
N LEU A 918 20.34 25.22 3.07
CA LEU A 918 20.17 24.08 2.19
C LEU A 918 18.94 23.25 2.58
N GLY A 919 18.70 23.06 3.88
CA GLY A 919 17.45 22.48 4.38
C GLY A 919 16.23 23.26 3.92
N PHE A 920 16.27 24.59 3.95
CA PHE A 920 15.17 25.41 3.40
C PHE A 920 15.01 25.23 1.88
N ALA A 921 16.10 25.26 1.10
CA ALA A 921 16.03 25.12 -0.35
C ALA A 921 15.42 23.77 -0.79
N LEU A 922 15.75 22.68 -0.10
CA LEU A 922 15.30 21.33 -0.44
C LEU A 922 13.82 21.05 -0.11
N ASN A 923 13.22 21.77 0.84
CA ASN A 923 11.87 21.48 1.33
C ASN A 923 10.77 22.41 0.76
N PHE A 924 11.12 23.50 0.08
CA PHE A 924 10.17 24.56 -0.30
C PHE A 924 10.13 24.90 -1.80
N GLY A 925 10.59 23.99 -2.65
CA GLY A 925 10.29 24.04 -4.09
C GLY A 925 11.04 25.09 -4.91
N TRP A 926 12.20 25.60 -4.46
CA TRP A 926 13.00 26.56 -5.24
C TRP A 926 13.92 25.95 -6.29
N GLY A 927 13.71 24.68 -6.63
CA GLY A 927 14.53 23.98 -7.61
C GLY A 927 15.95 23.69 -7.11
N PHE A 928 16.51 22.66 -7.72
CA PHE A 928 17.88 22.18 -7.50
C PHE A 928 18.99 23.23 -7.67
N PRO A 929 18.87 24.26 -8.56
CA PRO A 929 19.88 25.32 -8.69
C PRO A 929 20.22 26.06 -7.40
N ALA A 930 19.21 26.29 -6.56
CA ALA A 930 19.35 26.96 -5.27
C ALA A 930 20.22 26.17 -4.30
N ALA A 931 19.88 24.89 -4.14
CA ALA A 931 20.58 23.94 -3.29
C ALA A 931 22.01 23.69 -3.77
N ALA A 932 22.20 23.50 -5.08
CA ALA A 932 23.53 23.34 -5.68
C ALA A 932 24.40 24.60 -5.46
N THR A 933 23.85 25.80 -5.64
CA THR A 933 24.56 27.07 -5.41
C THR A 933 25.02 27.18 -3.94
N ILE A 934 24.13 26.93 -2.98
CA ILE A 934 24.45 26.96 -1.54
C ILE A 934 25.50 25.90 -1.18
N PHE A 935 25.39 24.69 -1.76
CA PHE A 935 26.33 23.60 -1.52
C PHE A 935 27.70 23.82 -2.18
N GLY A 936 27.75 24.46 -3.36
CA GLY A 936 29.00 24.80 -4.04
C GLY A 936 29.85 25.79 -3.26
N ILE A 937 29.23 26.70 -2.49
CA ILE A 937 29.91 27.59 -1.54
C ILE A 937 30.55 26.79 -0.38
N LEU A 938 29.93 25.67 0.05
CA LEU A 938 30.39 24.83 1.16
C LEU A 938 31.56 23.89 0.81
N ASP A 939 31.60 23.41 -0.43
CA ASP A 939 32.57 22.41 -0.92
C ASP A 939 33.89 23.05 -1.36
N ARG A 940 33.87 24.31 -1.84
CA ARG A 940 35.10 25.05 -2.21
C ARG A 940 35.76 25.66 -0.98
N SER A 941 36.64 24.88 -0.35
CA SER A 941 37.43 25.30 0.82
C SER A 941 38.45 26.42 0.55
N SER A 942 38.66 26.84 -0.69
CA SER A 942 39.41 28.04 -1.04
C SER A 942 39.09 28.54 -2.46
N ALA A 943 38.92 29.86 -2.59
CA ALA A 943 38.90 30.69 -3.81
C ALA A 943 37.55 31.00 -4.51
N VAL A 944 37.29 32.32 -4.49
CA VAL A 944 36.40 33.18 -5.30
C VAL A 944 34.90 33.03 -5.06
N THR A 945 34.36 33.90 -4.18
CA THR A 945 32.94 34.30 -4.15
C THR A 945 32.86 35.83 -4.16
N ALA A 946 33.38 36.45 -5.23
CA ALA A 946 33.53 37.92 -5.32
C ALA A 946 32.20 38.67 -5.09
N THR A 947 31.08 38.06 -5.48
CA THR A 947 29.73 38.62 -5.30
C THR A 947 29.29 38.64 -3.83
N LEU A 948 29.60 37.58 -3.06
CA LEU A 948 29.28 37.50 -1.62
C LEU A 948 30.09 38.52 -0.81
N GLU A 949 31.36 38.74 -1.16
CA GLU A 949 32.19 39.74 -0.49
C GLU A 949 31.64 41.17 -0.64
N GLN A 950 31.07 41.51 -1.80
CA GLN A 950 30.46 42.83 -2.04
C GLN A 950 29.18 43.08 -1.22
N MET A 951 28.63 42.04 -0.58
CA MET A 951 27.44 42.08 0.26
C MET A 951 27.76 41.96 1.76
N ASP A 952 29.03 41.85 2.15
CA ASP A 952 29.44 41.74 3.56
C ASP A 952 29.18 43.05 4.31
N VAL A 953 28.46 42.97 5.43
CA VAL A 953 28.14 44.09 6.33
C VAL A 953 29.40 44.74 6.91
N LYS A 954 30.51 43.98 7.03
CA LYS A 954 31.76 44.44 7.66
C LYS A 954 32.82 44.93 6.68
N ASN A 955 32.69 44.66 5.38
CA ASN A 955 33.73 44.94 4.38
C ASN A 955 33.10 45.44 3.06
N ASN A 956 32.49 46.62 3.10
CA ASN A 956 31.38 46.99 2.20
C ASN A 956 31.67 48.16 1.22
N SER A 957 32.91 48.35 0.76
CA SER A 957 33.26 49.49 -0.11
C SER A 957 32.37 49.66 -1.37
N PHE A 958 31.76 48.57 -1.86
CA PHE A 958 30.76 48.59 -2.92
C PHE A 958 29.44 49.26 -2.47
N LEU A 959 28.85 48.81 -1.36
CA LEU A 959 27.58 49.32 -0.86
C LEU A 959 27.68 50.76 -0.36
N GLU A 960 28.82 51.13 0.24
CA GLU A 960 29.09 52.53 0.62
C GLU A 960 29.06 53.45 -0.60
N LYS A 961 29.75 53.07 -1.68
CA LYS A 961 29.73 53.82 -2.95
C LYS A 961 28.34 53.87 -3.55
N LEU A 962 27.62 52.74 -3.58
CA LEU A 962 26.26 52.69 -4.12
C LEU A 962 25.31 53.59 -3.34
N ASN A 963 25.39 53.62 -2.01
CA ASN A 963 24.55 54.48 -1.16
C ASN A 963 24.99 55.95 -1.12
N GLN A 964 26.14 56.30 -1.70
CA GLN A 964 26.55 57.71 -1.92
C GLN A 964 26.14 58.25 -3.30
N SER A 965 25.49 57.42 -4.14
CA SER A 965 25.04 57.83 -5.47
C SER A 965 23.99 58.95 -5.41
N ALA A 966 24.00 59.82 -6.42
CA ALA A 966 23.01 60.87 -6.58
C ALA A 966 21.60 60.28 -6.77
N ASP A 967 20.58 61.07 -6.44
CA ASP A 967 19.19 60.67 -6.63
C ASP A 967 18.90 60.39 -8.13
N PRO A 968 18.46 59.16 -8.49
CA PRO A 968 18.15 58.84 -9.87
C PRO A 968 16.89 59.53 -10.39
N GLY A 969 16.06 60.11 -9.52
CA GLY A 969 14.85 60.84 -9.92
C GLY A 969 13.68 59.94 -10.34
N ILE A 970 13.75 58.64 -10.06
CA ILE A 970 12.72 57.65 -10.45
C ILE A 970 12.10 56.97 -9.21
N PRO A 971 10.80 56.59 -9.24
CA PRO A 971 10.14 55.93 -8.14
C PRO A 971 10.75 54.59 -7.73
N TYR A 972 11.07 54.46 -6.44
CA TYR A 972 11.50 53.21 -5.80
C TYR A 972 10.41 52.68 -4.86
N GLY A 973 10.19 51.37 -4.89
CA GLY A 973 9.36 50.61 -3.96
C GLY A 973 10.18 49.52 -3.27
N ILE A 974 9.98 49.34 -1.96
CA ILE A 974 10.64 48.32 -1.15
C ILE A 974 9.55 47.47 -0.47
N VAL A 975 9.66 46.16 -0.64
CA VAL A 975 8.91 45.16 0.11
C VAL A 975 9.86 44.49 1.08
N ALA A 976 9.62 44.69 2.38
CA ALA A 976 10.46 44.20 3.47
C ALA A 976 9.75 43.07 4.20
N GLY A 977 10.30 41.86 4.09
CA GLY A 977 9.83 40.65 4.74
C GLY A 977 10.13 40.68 6.23
N ASN A 978 9.16 40.28 7.04
CA ASN A 978 9.29 40.15 8.48
C ASN A 978 8.98 38.70 8.89
N LEU A 979 10.05 37.95 9.20
CA LEU A 979 9.97 36.57 9.65
C LEU A 979 9.17 36.43 10.95
N GLY A 980 9.31 37.37 11.88
CA GLY A 980 8.56 37.37 13.15
C GLY A 980 7.05 37.41 12.91
N GLN A 981 6.59 38.36 12.09
CA GLN A 981 5.17 38.49 11.72
C GLN A 981 4.67 37.29 10.92
N PHE A 982 5.52 36.68 10.07
CA PHE A 982 5.19 35.46 9.36
C PHE A 982 4.93 34.29 10.32
N LEU A 983 5.77 34.13 11.35
CA LEU A 983 5.63 33.09 12.36
C LEU A 983 4.43 33.31 13.29
N GLU A 984 4.10 34.55 13.63
CA GLU A 984 2.94 34.89 14.48
C GLU A 984 1.59 34.54 13.83
N ARG A 985 1.52 34.56 12.49
CA ARG A 985 0.30 34.17 11.75
C ARG A 985 0.03 32.65 11.76
N LYS A 986 0.93 31.85 12.35
CA LYS A 986 0.79 30.39 12.50
C LYS A 986 0.89 29.98 13.98
N PRO A 987 -0.16 30.19 14.81
CA PRO A 987 -0.09 29.99 16.26
C PRO A 987 0.06 28.52 16.71
N ASP A 988 -0.34 27.54 15.88
CA ASP A 988 -0.24 26.09 16.18
C ASP A 988 0.95 25.38 15.51
N ALA A 989 1.99 26.13 15.13
CA ALA A 989 3.11 25.61 14.35
C ALA A 989 4.10 24.81 15.23
N ARG A 990 3.84 23.50 15.37
CA ARG A 990 4.68 22.53 16.10
C ARG A 990 5.77 21.87 15.23
N SER A 991 5.93 22.29 13.97
CA SER A 991 6.82 21.60 13.02
C SER A 991 8.30 21.91 13.30
N LEU A 992 9.21 21.00 12.92
CA LEU A 992 10.66 21.21 13.03
C LEU A 992 11.12 22.45 12.23
N LEU A 993 10.39 22.76 11.17
CA LEU A 993 10.52 23.94 10.31
C LEU A 993 10.36 25.26 11.08
N ASP A 994 9.37 25.33 11.99
CA ASP A 994 9.13 26.51 12.82
C ASP A 994 10.22 26.70 13.87
N LYS A 995 10.80 25.59 14.35
CA LYS A 995 11.99 25.61 15.20
C LYS A 995 13.23 26.05 14.41
N LEU A 996 13.39 25.59 13.16
CA LEU A 996 14.46 26.03 12.24
C LEU A 996 14.33 27.51 11.85
N TYR A 997 13.11 28.03 11.64
CA TYR A 997 12.87 29.46 11.41
C TYR A 997 13.28 30.32 12.61
N ARG A 998 12.87 29.91 13.82
CA ARG A 998 13.26 30.59 15.06
C ARG A 998 14.76 30.50 15.33
N LEU A 999 15.39 29.38 14.99
CA LEU A 999 16.83 29.19 15.10
C LEU A 999 17.58 30.06 14.09
N GLY A 1000 17.22 29.99 12.80
CA GLY A 1000 17.87 30.74 11.72
C GLY A 1000 17.82 32.26 11.95
N GLY A 1001 16.63 32.82 12.21
CA GLY A 1001 16.49 34.25 12.51
C GLY A 1001 17.31 34.69 13.73
N LYS A 1002 17.33 33.86 14.79
CA LYS A 1002 18.10 34.15 16.01
C LYS A 1002 19.60 34.02 15.82
N VAL A 1003 20.03 33.09 14.98
CA VAL A 1003 21.43 32.79 14.70
C VAL A 1003 22.08 33.90 13.86
N PHE A 1004 21.39 34.39 12.83
CA PHE A 1004 21.95 35.43 11.94
C PHE A 1004 21.78 36.85 12.49
N TYR A 1005 20.67 37.12 13.19
CA TYR A 1005 20.24 38.48 13.54
C TYR A 1005 19.80 38.65 15.00
N GLY A 1006 19.94 37.63 15.84
CA GLY A 1006 19.62 37.73 17.27
C GLY A 1006 18.13 37.98 17.54
N GLN A 1007 17.79 39.19 17.96
CA GLN A 1007 16.40 39.65 18.16
C GLN A 1007 15.98 40.73 17.14
N GLU A 1008 16.87 41.09 16.21
CA GLU A 1008 16.57 42.11 15.21
C GLU A 1008 15.55 41.60 14.18
N PRO A 1009 14.55 42.41 13.80
CA PRO A 1009 13.61 42.05 12.74
C PRO A 1009 14.35 41.79 11.42
N ASN A 1010 14.09 40.64 10.81
CA ASN A 1010 14.76 40.19 9.59
C ASN A 1010 13.83 39.30 8.76
N ASP A 1011 14.21 39.03 7.53
CA ASP A 1011 13.51 38.10 6.65
C ASP A 1011 14.17 36.71 6.58
N LEU A 1012 15.05 36.32 7.52
CA LEU A 1012 15.98 35.16 7.49
C LEU A 1012 17.33 35.48 6.86
N ALA A 1013 17.38 36.28 5.79
CA ALA A 1013 18.61 36.51 5.03
C ALA A 1013 19.13 37.94 5.11
N VAL A 1014 18.27 38.90 5.40
CA VAL A 1014 18.59 40.32 5.46
C VAL A 1014 17.84 40.93 6.64
N SER A 1015 18.50 41.81 7.41
CA SER A 1015 17.81 42.58 8.44
C SER A 1015 16.86 43.58 7.78
N MET A 1016 15.72 43.86 8.42
CA MET A 1016 14.74 44.83 7.92
C MET A 1016 15.37 46.22 7.74
N ASP A 1017 16.29 46.60 8.60
CA ASP A 1017 17.03 47.87 8.47
C ASP A 1017 17.88 47.88 7.19
N SER A 1018 18.60 46.79 6.90
CA SER A 1018 19.35 46.67 5.65
C SER A 1018 18.45 46.64 4.42
N ILE A 1019 17.27 46.00 4.50
CA ILE A 1019 16.30 46.03 3.41
C ILE A 1019 15.85 47.46 3.10
N LYS A 1020 15.61 48.25 4.15
CA LYS A 1020 15.10 49.63 4.06
C LYS A 1020 16.19 50.69 3.85
N ALA A 1021 17.47 50.32 3.91
CA ALA A 1021 18.61 51.23 3.88
C ALA A 1021 18.94 51.80 2.48
N VAL A 1022 18.02 52.56 1.90
CA VAL A 1022 18.29 53.42 0.74
C VAL A 1022 18.53 54.88 1.17
N PRO A 1023 19.31 55.68 0.42
CA PRO A 1023 19.58 57.08 0.77
C PRO A 1023 18.30 57.89 1.00
N ALA A 1024 18.26 58.66 2.08
CA ALA A 1024 17.13 59.53 2.42
C ALA A 1024 17.03 60.73 1.45
N GLY A 1025 15.82 61.27 1.28
CA GLY A 1025 15.61 62.49 0.48
C GLY A 1025 15.41 62.30 -1.02
N ARG A 1026 15.18 61.06 -1.49
CA ARG A 1026 14.84 60.79 -2.91
C ARG A 1026 13.55 61.48 -3.34
N GLN A 1027 13.52 61.96 -4.58
CA GLN A 1027 12.35 62.52 -5.25
C GLN A 1027 12.04 61.73 -6.53
N PRO A 1028 10.92 60.97 -6.57
CA PRO A 1028 9.90 60.85 -5.53
C PRO A 1028 10.35 59.98 -4.33
N ALA A 1029 9.73 60.20 -3.18
CA ALA A 1029 10.06 59.47 -1.95
C ALA A 1029 9.86 57.95 -2.12
N THR A 1030 10.82 57.17 -1.61
CA THR A 1030 10.77 55.70 -1.63
C THR A 1030 9.56 55.21 -0.84
N GLN A 1031 8.78 54.32 -1.46
CA GLN A 1031 7.65 53.66 -0.79
C GLN A 1031 8.12 52.36 -0.16
N VAL A 1032 7.84 52.17 1.13
CA VAL A 1032 8.21 50.95 1.87
C VAL A 1032 6.94 50.25 2.34
N ARG A 1033 6.87 48.93 2.16
CA ARG A 1033 5.81 48.07 2.69
C ARG A 1033 6.41 46.89 3.42
N ASP A 1034 5.91 46.65 4.62
CA ASP A 1034 6.27 45.46 5.39
C ASP A 1034 5.33 44.32 5.01
N LEU A 1035 5.89 43.12 4.86
CA LEU A 1035 5.18 41.90 4.48
C LEU A 1035 5.51 40.79 5.49
N ALA A 1036 4.50 40.06 5.94
CA ALA A 1036 4.71 38.86 6.74
C ALA A 1036 5.22 37.73 5.84
N ALA A 1037 6.54 37.71 5.63
CA ALA A 1037 7.24 36.83 4.71
C ALA A 1037 8.67 36.56 5.22
N HIS A 1038 9.24 35.43 4.83
CA HIS A 1038 10.68 35.18 4.89
C HIS A 1038 11.33 35.52 3.53
N HIS A 1039 12.65 35.44 3.42
CA HIS A 1039 13.44 36.02 2.32
C HIS A 1039 13.16 35.42 0.94
N LEU A 1040 12.30 34.42 0.95
CA LEU A 1040 12.42 33.21 0.19
C LEU A 1040 11.01 32.81 -0.29
N ASN A 1041 9.96 33.38 0.30
CA ASN A 1041 8.58 33.22 -0.13
C ASN A 1041 7.94 34.52 -0.69
N TYR A 1042 8.72 35.57 -0.99
CA TYR A 1042 8.21 36.82 -1.57
C TYR A 1042 7.38 36.62 -2.85
N PHE A 1043 7.64 35.55 -3.61
CA PHE A 1043 6.98 35.23 -4.89
C PHE A 1043 6.30 33.86 -4.88
N SER A 1044 6.00 33.33 -3.69
CA SER A 1044 5.31 32.04 -3.54
C SER A 1044 3.80 32.12 -3.82
N GLU A 1045 3.23 33.33 -3.71
CA GLU A 1045 1.82 33.62 -3.96
C GLU A 1045 1.71 34.78 -4.98
N PRO A 1046 0.80 34.71 -5.98
CA PRO A 1046 0.64 35.74 -7.02
C PRO A 1046 0.13 37.12 -6.55
#